data_AF-A0A9P9XLU6-F1
#
_entry.id   AF-A0A9P9XLU6-F1
#
_cell.length_a   1.000
_cell.length_b   1.000
_cell.length_c   1.000
_cell.angle_alpha   90.00
_cell.angle_beta   90.00
_cell.angle_gamma   90.00
#
_symmetry.space_group_name_H-M   'P 1'
#
loop_
_entity.id
_entity.type
_entity.pdbx_description
1 polymer ?
#
loop_
_entity_poly.entity_id
_entity_poly.type
_entity_poly.pdbx_seq_one_letter_code
_entity_poly.pdbx_strand_id
1 'polypeptide(L)'
;MPSLVETPVRQPSPEVQLISKVAPQMMDDEALSKAADILDIICRYRLRRPHETCPAQLEGRLGFLSQIYRKVKTQSPIRMCLPAFPFKSPNTKDKVLSRLPDKAEEFSLANLNGLCSAIKDIYEPGAKLTIISDGLVYNDLLGVPDKEVWSYGETLRDIAAEKNLLNIDFSRLQDLVHLPHLPNKLEEITYVANATNFRRALLNTFGRSDYDPSTEISKNEDTCLTYRGYIKFLETDLRHVYPVGEDRSKTKFKTGIEYISKQMLQRGDAFARAVRENFRDHIRLSIHPSTGENKISISPLPTSSYYTTPWHCSIAFDLSGAITTGPRADFENDPKYELVYEEGRPSYFREKSELMQWKSDVVFEPMYPCGLLIRPAPGSKKLSIHDVEAKKVRALSEVNSPVVMRGFTKTKDRDLFVKKSEEFGTPLPWKFGLVLEVKDQGADTRGLNNVLSAEWMPFHFDGLFKTHKVPQADGTEKLLPNPPKFQFFTSITPSPSDTGFTLFTPSRLLFQNLPPHLSVDRLRELTWSVQTSSFDSTKMGGLPLVVDHPTTGEPCIRYHEPWPQSKTAFDATDVVIEGVSESESTEICNIIDSLLHDRRNTLYFSWQQGDLLVSDNILAMHTRSDFTAGSPREMWRIHFD
;
A
#
# COMPACT_ATOMS: atom_id res chain seq x y z
N MET A 1 37.42 -13.29 23.02
CA MET A 1 36.75 -14.18 22.07
C MET A 1 35.25 -14.00 22.27
N PRO A 2 34.61 -13.09 21.54
CA PRO A 2 33.15 -12.99 21.57
C PRO A 2 32.58 -14.22 20.86
N SER A 3 31.69 -14.95 21.54
CA SER A 3 30.96 -16.07 20.96
C SER A 3 30.05 -15.54 19.85
N LEU A 4 30.19 -16.08 18.65
CA LEU A 4 29.20 -15.98 17.58
C LEU A 4 27.87 -16.52 18.12
N VAL A 5 26.98 -15.62 18.55
CA VAL A 5 25.59 -15.97 18.83
C VAL A 5 24.88 -15.86 17.48
N GLU A 6 24.50 -17.03 16.96
CA GLU A 6 23.72 -17.17 15.74
C GLU A 6 22.44 -16.33 15.86
N THR A 7 22.23 -15.42 14.90
CA THR A 7 20.90 -14.86 14.61
C THR A 7 19.89 -16.02 14.55
N PRO A 8 18.74 -15.96 15.24
CA PRO A 8 17.75 -17.02 15.15
C PRO A 8 17.39 -17.24 13.68
N VAL A 9 17.65 -18.45 13.19
CA VAL A 9 17.37 -18.83 11.81
C VAL A 9 15.86 -18.75 11.62
N ARG A 10 15.41 -17.75 10.86
CA ARG A 10 14.01 -17.69 10.39
C ARG A 10 13.70 -19.02 9.74
N GLN A 11 12.60 -19.67 10.16
CA GLN A 11 12.25 -20.96 9.61
C GLN A 11 12.17 -20.85 8.08
N PRO A 12 12.93 -21.68 7.34
CA PRO A 12 12.93 -21.63 5.89
C PRO A 12 11.52 -21.91 5.37
N SER A 13 11.10 -21.18 4.33
CA SER A 13 9.78 -21.39 3.74
C SER A 13 9.62 -22.86 3.30
N PRO A 14 8.38 -23.38 3.22
CA PRO A 14 8.14 -24.75 2.77
C PRO A 14 8.84 -25.11 1.46
N GLU A 15 8.97 -24.14 0.55
CA GLU A 15 9.68 -24.30 -0.73
C GLU A 15 11.20 -24.48 -0.54
N VAL A 16 11.81 -23.69 0.34
CA VAL A 16 13.24 -23.79 0.68
C VAL A 16 13.54 -25.15 1.33
N GLN A 17 12.66 -25.61 2.22
CA GLN A 17 12.77 -26.93 2.87
C GLN A 17 12.64 -28.10 1.90
N LEU A 18 11.84 -27.95 0.84
CA LEU A 18 11.67 -28.99 -0.17
C LEU A 18 12.87 -29.03 -1.13
N ILE A 19 13.35 -27.88 -1.58
CA ILE A 19 14.48 -27.78 -2.52
C ILE A 19 15.80 -28.22 -1.86
N SER A 20 16.05 -27.85 -0.60
CA SER A 20 17.26 -28.25 0.13
C SER A 20 17.38 -29.76 0.33
N LYS A 21 16.26 -30.49 0.35
CA LYS A 21 16.23 -31.97 0.38
C LYS A 21 16.61 -32.63 -0.96
N VAL A 22 16.51 -31.91 -2.08
CA VAL A 22 16.71 -32.46 -3.43
C VAL A 22 18.11 -32.18 -3.98
N ALA A 23 18.75 -31.07 -3.60
CA ALA A 23 20.09 -30.70 -4.11
C ALA A 23 20.97 -29.95 -3.09
N PRO A 24 21.38 -30.59 -1.97
CA PRO A 24 22.04 -29.91 -0.84
C PRO A 24 23.46 -29.37 -1.09
N GLN A 25 24.07 -29.59 -2.25
CA GLN A 25 25.49 -29.22 -2.52
C GLN A 25 25.71 -28.24 -3.68
N MET A 26 24.65 -27.67 -4.28
CA MET A 26 24.79 -26.81 -5.48
C MET A 26 24.07 -25.46 -5.42
N MET A 27 23.38 -25.14 -4.33
CA MET A 27 22.58 -23.92 -4.21
C MET A 27 23.15 -22.98 -3.15
N ASP A 28 23.22 -21.71 -3.51
CA ASP A 28 23.49 -20.61 -2.59
C ASP A 28 22.28 -20.39 -1.67
N ASP A 29 22.41 -20.80 -0.40
CA ASP A 29 21.34 -20.77 0.59
C ASP A 29 20.87 -19.35 0.93
N GLU A 30 21.78 -18.36 0.92
CA GLU A 30 21.43 -16.96 1.18
C GLU A 30 20.59 -16.40 0.02
N ALA A 31 21.03 -16.64 -1.22
CA ALA A 31 20.28 -16.23 -2.39
C ALA A 31 18.91 -16.93 -2.49
N LEU A 32 18.82 -18.19 -2.07
CA LEU A 32 17.56 -18.94 -2.05
C LEU A 32 16.59 -18.40 -0.99
N SER A 33 17.10 -18.11 0.23
CA SER A 33 16.33 -17.48 1.30
C SER A 33 15.80 -16.11 0.86
N LYS A 34 16.67 -15.27 0.28
CA LYS A 34 16.28 -13.97 -0.26
C LYS A 34 15.22 -14.07 -1.35
N ALA A 35 15.33 -15.06 -2.24
CA ALA A 35 14.36 -15.29 -3.30
C ALA A 35 12.99 -15.72 -2.74
N ALA A 36 12.97 -16.53 -1.68
CA ALA A 36 11.75 -16.90 -0.98
C ALA A 36 11.07 -15.68 -0.33
N ASP A 37 11.86 -14.81 0.32
CA ASP A 37 11.35 -13.57 0.90
C ASP A 37 10.71 -12.64 -0.14
N ILE A 38 11.35 -12.48 -1.30
CA ILE A 38 10.80 -11.70 -2.42
C ILE A 38 9.49 -12.33 -2.92
N LEU A 39 9.44 -13.65 -3.07
CA LEU A 39 8.21 -14.34 -3.49
C LEU A 39 7.09 -14.17 -2.45
N ASP A 40 7.42 -14.22 -1.16
CA ASP A 40 6.47 -13.97 -0.08
C ASP A 40 5.91 -12.55 -0.14
N ILE A 41 6.74 -11.53 -0.40
CA ILE A 41 6.28 -10.14 -0.63
C ILE A 41 5.27 -10.09 -1.78
N ILE A 42 5.59 -10.66 -2.94
CA ILE A 42 4.65 -10.70 -4.08
C ILE A 42 3.35 -11.41 -3.67
N CYS A 43 3.46 -12.50 -2.90
CA CYS A 43 2.32 -13.28 -2.44
C CYS A 43 1.40 -12.51 -1.46
N ARG A 44 1.91 -11.50 -0.74
CA ARG A 44 1.07 -10.64 0.13
C ARG A 44 0.04 -9.82 -0.67
N TYR A 45 0.30 -9.56 -1.94
CA TYR A 45 -0.60 -8.84 -2.84
C TYR A 45 -1.55 -9.77 -3.60
N ARG A 46 -1.58 -11.08 -3.27
CA ARG A 46 -2.43 -12.03 -3.99
C ARG A 46 -3.90 -11.64 -3.93
N LEU A 47 -4.58 -11.91 -5.04
CA LEU A 47 -6.03 -11.82 -5.10
C LEU A 47 -6.64 -12.84 -4.13
N ARG A 48 -7.16 -12.38 -2.98
CA ARG A 48 -7.84 -13.21 -1.99
C ARG A 48 -9.34 -13.22 -2.28
N ARG A 49 -9.96 -14.39 -2.42
CA ARG A 49 -11.43 -14.48 -2.41
C ARG A 49 -11.93 -14.77 -0.99
N PRO A 50 -13.07 -14.19 -0.56
CA PRO A 50 -13.62 -14.36 0.80
C PRO A 50 -13.86 -15.81 1.27
N HIS A 51 -13.75 -16.80 0.38
CA HIS A 51 -13.95 -18.23 0.67
C HIS A 51 -12.81 -19.13 0.16
N GLU A 52 -11.73 -18.57 -0.41
CA GLU A 52 -10.59 -19.38 -0.84
C GLU A 52 -9.67 -19.61 0.36
N THR A 53 -9.73 -20.83 0.92
CA THR A 53 -8.77 -21.36 1.90
C THR A 53 -7.56 -22.02 1.23
N CYS A 54 -7.48 -22.02 -0.11
CA CYS A 54 -6.49 -22.81 -0.83
C CYS A 54 -5.09 -22.25 -0.60
N PRO A 55 -4.18 -23.00 0.06
CA PRO A 55 -2.76 -22.70 0.00
C PRO A 55 -2.37 -22.61 -1.48
N ALA A 56 -1.48 -21.68 -1.84
CA ALA A 56 -0.90 -21.69 -3.18
C ALA A 56 -0.46 -23.12 -3.53
N GLN A 57 -0.84 -23.64 -4.70
CA GLN A 57 -0.30 -24.92 -5.16
C GLN A 57 1.23 -24.80 -5.18
N LEU A 58 1.89 -25.64 -4.38
CA LEU A 58 3.32 -25.57 -4.10
C LEU A 58 4.16 -25.62 -5.39
N GLU A 59 3.68 -26.36 -6.39
CA GLU A 59 4.34 -26.53 -7.70
C GLU A 59 4.48 -25.21 -8.48
N GLY A 60 3.43 -24.37 -8.51
CA GLY A 60 3.48 -23.05 -9.15
C GLY A 60 4.48 -22.10 -8.48
N ARG A 61 4.63 -22.21 -7.16
CA ARG A 61 5.60 -21.38 -6.39
C ARG A 61 7.05 -21.74 -6.73
N LEU A 62 7.36 -23.02 -6.97
CA LEU A 62 8.73 -23.45 -7.29
C LEU A 62 9.26 -22.85 -8.60
N GLY A 63 8.41 -22.75 -9.62
CA GLY A 63 8.77 -22.14 -10.90
C GLY A 63 9.15 -20.66 -10.77
N PHE A 64 8.36 -19.89 -10.01
CA PHE A 64 8.67 -18.48 -9.74
C PHE A 64 9.87 -18.31 -8.81
N LEU A 65 10.00 -19.15 -7.79
CA LEU A 65 11.16 -19.14 -6.90
C LEU A 65 12.46 -19.35 -7.69
N SER A 66 12.48 -20.29 -8.64
CA SER A 66 13.62 -20.51 -9.55
C SER A 66 13.96 -19.30 -10.40
N GLN A 67 12.95 -18.57 -10.90
CA GLN A 67 13.17 -17.35 -11.69
C GLN A 67 13.76 -16.23 -10.83
N ILE A 68 13.19 -15.99 -9.63
CA ILE A 68 13.66 -14.99 -8.68
C ILE A 68 15.09 -15.31 -8.23
N TYR A 69 15.35 -16.56 -7.86
CA TYR A 69 16.66 -17.04 -7.44
C TYR A 69 17.76 -16.74 -8.47
N ARG A 70 17.48 -16.95 -9.76
CA ARG A 70 18.41 -16.61 -10.85
C ARG A 70 18.73 -15.11 -10.90
N LYS A 71 17.74 -14.24 -10.64
CA LYS A 71 17.93 -12.79 -10.60
C LYS A 71 18.73 -12.36 -9.37
N VAL A 72 18.43 -12.94 -8.20
CA VAL A 72 19.17 -12.69 -6.95
C VAL A 72 20.64 -13.11 -7.08
N LYS A 73 20.91 -14.31 -7.62
CA LYS A 73 22.28 -14.80 -7.85
C LYS A 73 23.10 -13.90 -8.79
N THR A 74 22.42 -13.20 -9.70
CA THR A 74 23.05 -12.28 -10.67
C THR A 74 22.96 -10.82 -10.23
N GLN A 75 22.50 -10.54 -9.00
CA GLN A 75 22.30 -9.19 -8.46
C GLN A 75 21.54 -8.27 -9.44
N SER A 76 20.57 -8.83 -10.14
CA SER A 76 19.77 -8.14 -11.15
C SER A 76 18.42 -7.70 -10.60
N PRO A 77 17.86 -6.56 -11.03
CA PRO A 77 16.53 -6.13 -10.62
C PRO A 77 15.45 -7.17 -10.91
N ILE A 78 14.49 -7.31 -10.00
CA ILE A 78 13.31 -8.16 -10.19
C ILE A 78 12.34 -7.47 -11.13
N ARG A 79 12.24 -7.96 -12.37
CA ARG A 79 11.30 -7.42 -13.36
C ARG A 79 10.00 -8.22 -13.34
N MET A 80 8.88 -7.52 -13.26
CA MET A 80 7.54 -8.09 -13.28
C MET A 80 6.74 -7.48 -14.42
N CYS A 81 5.78 -8.23 -14.95
CA CYS A 81 4.84 -7.71 -15.95
C CYS A 81 3.38 -8.02 -15.57
N LEU A 82 2.50 -7.04 -15.75
CA LEU A 82 1.08 -7.13 -15.40
C LEU A 82 0.19 -6.66 -16.56
N PRO A 83 -0.54 -7.56 -17.24
CA PRO A 83 -1.69 -7.23 -18.08
C PRO A 83 -2.78 -6.61 -17.24
N ALA A 84 -3.04 -5.33 -17.46
CA ALA A 84 -4.01 -4.59 -16.67
C ALA A 84 -4.22 -3.20 -17.27
N PHE A 85 -5.18 -2.47 -16.69
CA PHE A 85 -5.46 -1.07 -17.03
C PHE A 85 -5.77 -0.86 -18.52
N PRO A 86 -6.83 -1.50 -19.06
CA PRO A 86 -7.23 -1.34 -20.45
C PRO A 86 -7.86 0.03 -20.73
N PHE A 87 -8.95 0.32 -20.02
CA PHE A 87 -9.83 1.49 -20.11
C PHE A 87 -10.91 1.35 -19.03
N LYS A 88 -11.54 2.46 -18.60
CA LYS A 88 -12.73 2.43 -17.72
C LYS A 88 -13.90 1.71 -18.39
N SER A 89 -14.68 0.95 -17.62
CA SER A 89 -15.94 0.35 -18.06
C SER A 89 -16.79 1.33 -18.88
N PRO A 90 -17.42 0.90 -19.98
CA PRO A 90 -18.35 1.74 -20.72
C PRO A 90 -19.64 2.08 -19.92
N ASN A 91 -19.90 1.40 -18.80
CA ASN A 91 -21.02 1.69 -17.92
C ASN A 91 -20.69 2.82 -16.93
N THR A 92 -20.74 4.06 -17.41
CA THR A 92 -20.58 5.27 -16.58
C THR A 92 -21.84 5.66 -15.81
N LYS A 93 -22.95 4.92 -15.96
CA LYS A 93 -24.21 5.18 -15.27
C LYS A 93 -24.25 4.47 -13.91
N ASP A 94 -23.89 3.19 -13.90
CA ASP A 94 -24.04 2.35 -12.71
C ASP A 94 -22.70 1.99 -12.06
N LYS A 95 -21.61 1.89 -12.86
CA LYS A 95 -20.39 1.18 -12.45
C LYS A 95 -19.21 2.08 -12.14
N VAL A 96 -18.88 3.03 -13.02
CA VAL A 96 -17.71 3.91 -12.89
C VAL A 96 -18.08 5.39 -13.01
N LEU A 97 -17.26 6.27 -12.45
CA LEU A 97 -17.51 7.72 -12.41
C LEU A 97 -17.38 8.39 -13.78
N SER A 98 -16.38 8.00 -14.57
CA SER A 98 -16.09 8.60 -15.88
C SER A 98 -15.33 7.63 -16.81
N ARG A 99 -14.84 8.13 -17.96
CA ARG A 99 -13.99 7.38 -18.90
C ARG A 99 -12.49 7.47 -18.58
N LEU A 100 -12.10 8.40 -17.72
CA LEU A 100 -10.70 8.61 -17.33
C LEU A 100 -10.40 7.90 -16.00
N PRO A 101 -9.12 7.56 -15.75
CA PRO A 101 -8.64 7.16 -14.43
C PRO A 101 -9.08 8.13 -13.35
N ASP A 102 -9.43 7.60 -12.19
CA ASP A 102 -9.84 8.37 -11.00
C ASP A 102 -9.03 7.90 -9.78
N LYS A 103 -9.48 8.22 -8.56
CA LYS A 103 -8.74 7.87 -7.33
C LYS A 103 -8.50 6.37 -7.19
N ALA A 104 -9.35 5.52 -7.80
CA ALA A 104 -9.15 4.07 -7.75
C ALA A 104 -7.87 3.66 -8.49
N GLU A 105 -7.61 4.23 -9.67
CA GLU A 105 -6.36 4.00 -10.39
C GLU A 105 -5.15 4.58 -9.64
N GLU A 106 -5.27 5.78 -9.06
CA GLU A 106 -4.20 6.38 -8.24
C GLU A 106 -3.79 5.44 -7.09
N PHE A 107 -4.75 4.98 -6.29
CA PHE A 107 -4.49 4.06 -5.18
C PHE A 107 -3.97 2.70 -5.65
N SER A 108 -4.44 2.25 -6.81
CA SER A 108 -3.95 0.99 -7.39
C SER A 108 -2.49 1.10 -7.84
N LEU A 109 -2.10 2.19 -8.49
CA LEU A 109 -0.71 2.44 -8.88
C LEU A 109 0.19 2.59 -7.64
N ALA A 110 -0.27 3.30 -6.61
CA ALA A 110 0.47 3.43 -5.35
C ALA A 110 0.68 2.06 -4.66
N ASN A 111 -0.35 1.21 -4.64
CA ASN A 111 -0.29 -0.15 -4.09
C ASN A 111 0.72 -1.03 -4.86
N LEU A 112 0.71 -0.99 -6.20
CA LEU A 112 1.66 -1.72 -7.03
C LEU A 112 3.10 -1.19 -6.92
N ASN A 113 3.26 0.13 -6.76
CA ASN A 113 4.56 0.74 -6.48
C ASN A 113 5.07 0.34 -5.08
N GLY A 114 4.17 0.21 -4.11
CA GLY A 114 4.42 -0.31 -2.78
C GLY A 114 4.95 -1.75 -2.80
N LEU A 115 4.43 -2.62 -3.69
CA LEU A 115 4.96 -3.96 -3.90
C LEU A 115 6.44 -3.93 -4.30
N CYS A 116 6.78 -3.09 -5.28
CA CYS A 116 8.17 -2.98 -5.74
C CYS A 116 9.09 -2.37 -4.67
N SER A 117 8.57 -1.39 -3.91
CA SER A 117 9.30 -0.76 -2.81
C SER A 117 9.59 -1.76 -1.69
N ALA A 118 8.62 -2.63 -1.35
CA ALA A 118 8.81 -3.68 -0.36
C ALA A 118 9.92 -4.67 -0.75
N ILE A 119 10.04 -5.00 -2.05
CA ILE A 119 11.16 -5.81 -2.54
C ILE A 119 12.49 -5.05 -2.39
N LYS A 120 12.52 -3.76 -2.74
CA LYS A 120 13.71 -2.91 -2.61
C LYS A 120 14.20 -2.82 -1.17
N ASP A 121 13.29 -2.79 -0.20
CA ASP A 121 13.62 -2.72 1.23
C ASP A 121 14.47 -3.91 1.70
N ILE A 122 14.39 -5.07 1.05
CA ILE A 122 15.17 -6.27 1.40
C ILE A 122 16.20 -6.69 0.35
N TYR A 123 16.18 -6.10 -0.84
CA TYR A 123 17.00 -6.48 -2.00
C TYR A 123 17.41 -5.23 -2.77
N GLU A 124 18.67 -4.84 -2.67
CA GLU A 124 19.20 -3.55 -3.15
C GLU A 124 18.92 -3.26 -4.64
N PRO A 125 19.06 -4.22 -5.59
CA PRO A 125 18.69 -3.98 -6.99
C PRO A 125 17.20 -3.69 -7.21
N GLY A 126 16.37 -3.99 -6.22
CA GLY A 126 14.95 -3.67 -6.17
C GLY A 126 14.11 -4.39 -7.23
N ALA A 127 12.98 -3.79 -7.55
CA ALA A 127 12.01 -4.34 -8.47
C ALA A 127 11.37 -3.26 -9.36
N LYS A 128 10.97 -3.67 -10.56
CA LYS A 128 10.21 -2.87 -11.53
C LYS A 128 8.98 -3.64 -11.99
N LEU A 129 7.85 -2.97 -12.06
CA LEU A 129 6.62 -3.52 -12.62
C LEU A 129 6.25 -2.81 -13.91
N THR A 130 6.21 -3.57 -15.01
CA THR A 130 5.67 -3.07 -16.28
C THR A 130 4.17 -3.39 -16.37
N ILE A 131 3.33 -2.36 -16.37
CA ILE A 131 1.91 -2.48 -16.69
C ILE A 131 1.77 -2.52 -18.20
N ILE A 132 1.17 -3.60 -18.71
CA ILE A 132 0.99 -3.83 -20.15
C ILE A 132 -0.50 -3.66 -20.44
N SER A 133 -0.87 -2.53 -21.03
CA SER A 133 -2.27 -2.24 -21.35
C SER A 133 -2.77 -3.19 -22.45
N ASP A 134 -3.84 -3.90 -22.14
CA ASP A 134 -4.63 -4.73 -23.04
C ASP A 134 -5.82 -3.96 -23.65
N GLY A 135 -5.86 -2.63 -23.50
CA GLY A 135 -6.98 -1.79 -23.95
C GLY A 135 -7.30 -1.97 -25.44
N LEU A 136 -6.32 -1.75 -26.32
CA LEU A 136 -6.53 -1.91 -27.77
C LEU A 136 -6.85 -3.34 -28.19
N VAL A 137 -6.56 -4.34 -27.35
CA VAL A 137 -6.87 -5.74 -27.64
C VAL A 137 -8.37 -5.98 -27.62
N TYR A 138 -9.11 -5.28 -26.74
CA TYR A 138 -10.51 -5.58 -26.44
C TYR A 138 -11.50 -4.44 -26.69
N ASN A 139 -11.06 -3.18 -26.73
CA ASN A 139 -11.95 -2.01 -26.66
C ASN A 139 -13.05 -2.00 -27.74
N ASP A 140 -12.73 -2.41 -28.97
CA ASP A 140 -13.69 -2.53 -30.08
C ASP A 140 -14.79 -3.57 -29.81
N LEU A 141 -14.48 -4.68 -29.12
CA LEU A 141 -15.47 -5.68 -28.69
C LEU A 141 -16.41 -5.12 -27.61
N LEU A 142 -15.95 -4.16 -26.81
CA LEU A 142 -16.71 -3.55 -25.72
C LEU A 142 -17.36 -2.20 -26.08
N GLY A 143 -17.23 -1.76 -27.34
CA GLY A 143 -17.78 -0.48 -27.80
C GLY A 143 -17.07 0.74 -27.22
N VAL A 144 -15.80 0.60 -26.82
CA VAL A 144 -14.96 1.68 -26.30
C VAL A 144 -14.09 2.23 -27.43
N PRO A 145 -14.19 3.53 -27.79
CA PRO A 145 -13.38 4.14 -28.84
C PRO A 145 -11.87 4.04 -28.60
N ASP A 146 -11.08 3.88 -29.67
CA ASP A 146 -9.61 3.82 -29.57
C ASP A 146 -9.00 5.08 -28.92
N LYS A 147 -9.63 6.25 -29.13
CA LYS A 147 -9.25 7.51 -28.47
C LYS A 147 -9.44 7.46 -26.95
N GLU A 148 -10.48 6.79 -26.44
CA GLU A 148 -10.68 6.66 -24.98
C GLU A 148 -9.59 5.78 -24.37
N VAL A 149 -9.15 4.72 -25.07
CA VAL A 149 -8.01 3.89 -24.64
C VAL A 149 -6.72 4.72 -24.55
N TRP A 150 -6.47 5.56 -25.55
CA TRP A 150 -5.34 6.49 -25.52
C TRP A 150 -5.42 7.43 -24.33
N SER A 151 -6.52 8.17 -24.18
CA SER A 151 -6.69 9.15 -23.09
C SER A 151 -6.56 8.50 -21.72
N TYR A 152 -7.16 7.33 -21.52
CA TYR A 152 -7.03 6.58 -20.27
C TYR A 152 -5.58 6.19 -19.98
N GLY A 153 -4.86 5.69 -20.99
CA GLY A 153 -3.46 5.31 -20.85
C GLY A 153 -2.51 6.50 -20.61
N GLU A 154 -2.76 7.66 -21.20
CA GLU A 154 -1.94 8.86 -20.93
C GLU A 154 -2.23 9.41 -19.52
N THR A 155 -3.50 9.51 -19.11
CA THR A 155 -3.84 9.96 -17.74
C THR A 155 -3.22 9.05 -16.66
N LEU A 156 -3.10 7.74 -16.89
CA LEU A 156 -2.39 6.85 -15.96
C LEU A 156 -0.90 7.17 -15.83
N ARG A 157 -0.25 7.55 -16.92
CA ARG A 157 1.17 7.95 -16.92
C ARG A 157 1.34 9.28 -16.20
N ASP A 158 0.41 10.22 -16.40
CA ASP A 158 0.40 11.50 -15.71
C ASP A 158 0.26 11.29 -14.19
N ILE A 159 -0.69 10.46 -13.75
CA ILE A 159 -0.85 10.11 -12.32
C ILE A 159 0.45 9.50 -11.76
N ALA A 160 1.07 8.56 -12.47
CA ALA A 160 2.31 7.94 -12.01
C ALA A 160 3.46 8.96 -11.89
N ALA A 161 3.56 9.92 -12.82
CA ALA A 161 4.55 10.99 -12.79
C ALA A 161 4.28 11.99 -11.65
N GLU A 162 3.05 12.48 -11.52
CA GLU A 162 2.63 13.44 -10.49
C GLU A 162 2.81 12.89 -9.08
N LYS A 163 2.54 11.59 -8.88
CA LYS A 163 2.69 10.90 -7.59
C LYS A 163 4.10 10.32 -7.39
N ASN A 164 5.03 10.57 -8.32
CA ASN A 164 6.41 10.10 -8.28
C ASN A 164 6.54 8.57 -8.07
N LEU A 165 5.73 7.79 -8.79
CA LEU A 165 5.69 6.33 -8.70
C LEU A 165 6.77 5.69 -9.57
N LEU A 166 8.02 5.82 -9.13
CA LEU A 166 9.21 5.50 -9.91
C LEU A 166 9.41 4.02 -10.24
N ASN A 167 8.69 3.09 -9.60
CA ASN A 167 8.86 1.65 -9.86
C ASN A 167 7.91 1.09 -10.93
N ILE A 168 7.03 1.92 -11.49
CA ILE A 168 6.05 1.52 -12.49
C ILE A 168 6.48 1.98 -13.88
N ASP A 169 6.59 1.01 -14.80
CA ASP A 169 6.79 1.27 -16.22
C ASP A 169 5.51 0.90 -16.98
N PHE A 170 5.33 1.47 -18.18
CA PHE A 170 4.15 1.22 -19.01
C PHE A 170 4.52 0.69 -20.39
N SER A 171 3.77 -0.29 -20.85
CA SER A 171 3.79 -0.81 -22.21
C SER A 171 2.37 -0.89 -22.75
N ARG A 172 2.20 -0.70 -24.05
CA ARG A 172 0.92 -0.79 -24.75
C ARG A 172 1.07 -1.67 -25.98
N LEU A 173 -0.05 -1.97 -26.64
CA LEU A 173 -0.08 -2.93 -27.74
C LEU A 173 0.97 -2.63 -28.84
N GLN A 174 1.23 -1.35 -29.13
CA GLN A 174 2.26 -0.94 -30.10
C GLN A 174 3.66 -1.51 -29.78
N ASP A 175 3.99 -1.70 -28.49
CA ASP A 175 5.33 -2.10 -28.05
C ASP A 175 5.50 -3.63 -28.11
N LEU A 176 4.39 -4.36 -28.31
CA LEU A 176 4.37 -5.82 -28.44
C LEU A 176 4.43 -6.29 -29.89
N VAL A 177 4.09 -5.41 -30.84
CA VAL A 177 3.97 -5.73 -32.26
C VAL A 177 4.80 -4.77 -33.09
N HIS A 178 5.60 -5.31 -34.01
CA HIS A 178 6.39 -4.47 -34.89
C HIS A 178 5.57 -4.06 -36.13
N LEU A 179 5.35 -2.75 -36.28
CA LEU A 179 4.82 -2.17 -37.52
C LEU A 179 5.91 -1.30 -38.16
N PRO A 180 6.35 -1.64 -39.39
CA PRO A 180 7.40 -0.88 -40.07
C PRO A 180 6.95 0.55 -40.37
N HIS A 181 7.90 1.48 -40.38
CA HIS A 181 7.72 2.91 -40.70
C HIS A 181 6.89 3.74 -39.71
N LEU A 182 6.57 3.21 -38.52
CA LEU A 182 6.05 4.01 -37.42
C LEU A 182 7.19 4.55 -36.55
N PRO A 183 7.10 5.80 -36.06
CA PRO A 183 8.04 6.29 -35.06
C PRO A 183 7.80 5.59 -33.72
N ASN A 184 8.87 5.45 -32.92
CA ASN A 184 8.81 4.80 -31.61
C ASN A 184 7.84 5.50 -30.63
N LYS A 185 7.81 6.85 -30.69
CA LYS A 185 6.86 7.67 -29.94
C LYS A 185 5.76 8.12 -30.88
N LEU A 186 4.55 7.67 -30.61
CA LEU A 186 3.34 8.10 -31.32
C LEU A 186 2.63 9.19 -30.52
N GLU A 187 2.03 10.13 -31.24
CA GLU A 187 1.05 11.10 -30.73
C GLU A 187 -0.38 10.54 -30.92
N GLU A 188 -1.37 11.13 -30.23
CA GLU A 188 -2.77 10.66 -30.23
C GLU A 188 -3.28 10.29 -31.62
N ILE A 189 -3.21 11.23 -32.57
CA ILE A 189 -3.74 11.04 -33.93
C ILE A 189 -3.10 9.83 -34.61
N THR A 190 -1.78 9.72 -34.53
CA THR A 190 -1.02 8.63 -35.18
C THR A 190 -1.25 7.28 -34.51
N TYR A 191 -1.40 7.25 -33.18
CA TYR A 191 -1.71 6.04 -32.44
C TYR A 191 -3.12 5.53 -32.76
N VAL A 192 -4.12 6.41 -32.68
CA VAL A 192 -5.52 6.09 -32.95
C VAL A 192 -5.70 5.64 -34.40
N ALA A 193 -5.09 6.33 -35.36
CA ALA A 193 -5.13 5.92 -36.78
C ALA A 193 -4.56 4.52 -37.04
N ASN A 194 -3.66 4.04 -36.18
CA ASN A 194 -3.02 2.72 -36.31
C ASN A 194 -3.57 1.65 -35.35
N ALA A 195 -4.57 1.97 -34.52
CA ALA A 195 -5.12 1.04 -33.53
C ALA A 195 -5.54 -0.32 -34.13
N THR A 196 -6.26 -0.28 -35.26
CA THR A 196 -6.66 -1.50 -36.00
C THR A 196 -5.46 -2.24 -36.60
N ASN A 197 -4.42 -1.54 -37.04
CA ASN A 197 -3.20 -2.16 -37.55
C ASN A 197 -2.45 -2.90 -36.44
N PHE A 198 -2.39 -2.34 -35.23
CA PHE A 198 -1.80 -3.02 -34.07
C PHE A 198 -2.56 -4.29 -33.71
N ARG A 199 -3.90 -4.23 -33.64
CA ARG A 199 -4.75 -5.42 -33.41
C ARG A 199 -4.50 -6.50 -34.47
N ARG A 200 -4.46 -6.11 -35.74
CA ARG A 200 -4.22 -7.05 -36.84
C ARG A 200 -2.82 -7.67 -36.76
N ALA A 201 -1.80 -6.87 -36.46
CA ALA A 201 -0.43 -7.37 -36.30
C ALA A 201 -0.33 -8.37 -35.14
N LEU A 202 -1.01 -8.10 -34.01
CA LEU A 202 -1.07 -9.02 -32.87
C LEU A 202 -1.67 -10.36 -33.29
N LEU A 203 -2.84 -10.34 -33.92
CA LEU A 203 -3.55 -11.56 -34.30
C LEU A 203 -2.83 -12.35 -35.40
N ASN A 204 -2.21 -11.67 -36.36
CA ASN A 204 -1.47 -12.34 -37.42
C ASN A 204 -0.17 -12.98 -36.91
N THR A 205 0.52 -12.33 -35.97
CA THR A 205 1.83 -12.79 -35.47
C THR A 205 1.67 -13.83 -34.36
N PHE A 206 0.73 -13.60 -33.44
CA PHE A 206 0.57 -14.39 -32.23
C PHE A 206 -0.77 -15.12 -32.15
N GLY A 207 -1.65 -15.02 -33.15
CA GLY A 207 -2.90 -15.76 -33.18
C GLY A 207 -2.69 -17.27 -33.37
N ARG A 208 -3.75 -18.05 -33.18
CA ARG A 208 -3.77 -19.49 -33.50
C ARG A 208 -5.03 -19.78 -34.28
N SER A 209 -4.88 -20.41 -35.44
CA SER A 209 -6.00 -20.84 -36.27
C SER A 209 -6.76 -22.03 -35.66
N ASP A 210 -6.10 -22.80 -34.80
CA ASP A 210 -6.65 -23.96 -34.10
C ASP A 210 -7.26 -23.63 -32.73
N TYR A 211 -7.26 -22.36 -32.31
CA TYR A 211 -7.80 -21.96 -31.02
C TYR A 211 -9.34 -22.01 -31.04
N ASP A 212 -9.91 -22.97 -30.31
CA ASP A 212 -11.35 -23.04 -30.04
C ASP A 212 -11.66 -22.64 -28.58
N PRO A 213 -12.29 -21.48 -28.34
CA PRO A 213 -12.63 -21.04 -26.99
C PRO A 213 -13.47 -22.05 -26.20
N SER A 214 -14.40 -22.76 -26.85
CA SER A 214 -15.26 -23.74 -26.16
C SER A 214 -14.44 -24.91 -25.62
N THR A 215 -13.54 -25.47 -26.45
CA THR A 215 -12.62 -26.52 -26.03
C THR A 215 -11.69 -26.04 -24.92
N GLU A 216 -11.10 -24.84 -25.04
CA GLU A 216 -10.19 -24.29 -24.04
C GLU A 216 -10.88 -24.03 -22.69
N ILE A 217 -12.10 -23.50 -22.68
CA ILE A 217 -12.91 -23.35 -21.46
C ILE A 217 -13.12 -24.70 -20.75
N SER A 218 -13.29 -25.78 -21.52
CA SER A 218 -13.55 -27.11 -20.94
C SER A 218 -12.31 -27.82 -20.42
N LYS A 219 -11.13 -27.56 -21.00
CA LYS A 219 -9.89 -28.30 -20.73
C LYS A 219 -8.89 -27.53 -19.86
N ASN A 220 -8.95 -26.21 -19.85
CA ASN A 220 -8.00 -25.35 -19.15
C ASN A 220 -8.70 -24.59 -18.02
N GLU A 221 -8.31 -24.87 -16.77
CA GLU A 221 -8.92 -24.27 -15.58
C GLU A 221 -8.74 -22.75 -15.53
N ASP A 222 -7.55 -22.23 -15.86
CA ASP A 222 -7.29 -20.79 -15.93
C ASP A 222 -8.17 -20.09 -16.96
N THR A 223 -8.35 -20.71 -18.13
CA THR A 223 -9.25 -20.20 -19.17
C THR A 223 -10.69 -20.19 -18.69
N CYS A 224 -11.15 -21.26 -18.04
CA CYS A 224 -12.49 -21.36 -17.47
C CYS A 224 -12.75 -20.29 -16.40
N LEU A 225 -11.80 -20.08 -15.48
CA LEU A 225 -11.86 -19.05 -14.46
C LEU A 225 -11.95 -17.65 -15.07
N THR A 226 -11.14 -17.38 -16.11
CA THR A 226 -11.15 -16.11 -16.85
C THR A 226 -12.50 -15.89 -17.54
N TYR A 227 -13.01 -16.91 -18.25
CA TYR A 227 -14.30 -16.87 -18.92
C TYR A 227 -15.46 -16.57 -17.96
N ARG A 228 -15.52 -17.25 -16.80
CA ARG A 228 -16.54 -16.99 -15.77
C ARG A 228 -16.48 -15.55 -15.27
N GLY A 229 -15.27 -14.99 -15.13
CA GLY A 229 -15.07 -13.58 -14.84
C GLY A 229 -15.65 -12.67 -15.92
N TYR A 230 -15.32 -12.92 -17.20
CA TYR A 230 -15.81 -12.14 -18.34
C TYR A 230 -17.34 -12.08 -18.39
N ILE A 231 -18.01 -13.24 -18.31
CA ILE A 231 -19.48 -13.30 -18.34
C ILE A 231 -20.09 -12.42 -17.25
N LYS A 232 -19.56 -12.48 -16.03
CA LYS A 232 -20.07 -11.70 -14.89
C LYS A 232 -19.91 -10.19 -15.10
N PHE A 233 -18.74 -9.74 -15.57
CA PHE A 233 -18.49 -8.31 -15.72
C PHE A 233 -19.17 -7.71 -16.96
N LEU A 234 -19.15 -8.43 -18.09
CA LEU A 234 -19.75 -7.98 -19.35
C LEU A 234 -21.26 -7.78 -19.26
N GLU A 235 -21.97 -8.56 -18.43
CA GLU A 235 -23.41 -8.36 -18.18
C GLU A 235 -23.72 -6.94 -17.64
N THR A 236 -22.83 -6.40 -16.82
CA THR A 236 -22.96 -5.04 -16.28
C THR A 236 -22.37 -3.98 -17.21
N ASP A 237 -21.23 -4.25 -17.85
CA ASP A 237 -20.53 -3.28 -18.71
C ASP A 237 -21.34 -2.95 -19.96
N LEU A 238 -21.88 -3.99 -20.61
CA LEU A 238 -22.54 -3.84 -21.90
C LEU A 238 -24.03 -3.51 -21.80
N ARG A 239 -24.59 -3.41 -20.59
CA ARG A 239 -26.02 -3.16 -20.37
C ARG A 239 -26.51 -1.90 -21.08
N HIS A 240 -25.74 -0.81 -21.02
CA HIS A 240 -26.11 0.45 -21.67
C HIS A 240 -25.58 0.60 -23.09
N VAL A 241 -24.62 -0.25 -23.48
CA VAL A 241 -24.11 -0.34 -24.85
C VAL A 241 -25.12 -1.08 -25.74
N TYR A 242 -25.68 -2.18 -25.22
CA TYR A 242 -26.66 -3.02 -25.90
C TYR A 242 -27.90 -3.21 -25.02
N PRO A 243 -28.73 -2.16 -24.82
CA PRO A 243 -29.87 -2.21 -23.92
C PRO A 243 -30.85 -3.32 -24.29
N VAL A 244 -31.37 -3.99 -23.26
CA VAL A 244 -32.49 -4.94 -23.39
C VAL A 244 -33.77 -4.13 -23.53
N GLY A 245 -34.57 -4.44 -24.53
CA GLY A 245 -35.79 -3.71 -24.89
C GLY A 245 -36.56 -4.44 -25.98
N GLU A 246 -37.42 -3.73 -26.70
CA GLU A 246 -38.25 -4.30 -27.78
C GLU A 246 -37.40 -5.01 -28.85
N ASP A 247 -36.28 -4.42 -29.26
CA ASP A 247 -35.40 -4.98 -30.30
C ASP A 247 -34.45 -6.07 -29.82
N ARG A 248 -34.23 -6.19 -28.49
CA ARG A 248 -33.24 -7.10 -27.91
C ARG A 248 -33.77 -7.74 -26.63
N SER A 249 -34.10 -9.02 -26.73
CA SER A 249 -34.48 -9.83 -25.57
C SER A 249 -33.30 -10.11 -24.64
N LYS A 250 -33.59 -10.45 -23.37
CA LYS A 250 -32.59 -10.90 -22.39
C LYS A 250 -31.75 -12.08 -22.91
N THR A 251 -32.38 -13.02 -23.61
CA THR A 251 -31.69 -14.17 -24.22
C THR A 251 -30.70 -13.74 -25.29
N LYS A 252 -31.12 -12.87 -26.23
CA LYS A 252 -30.23 -12.32 -27.27
C LYS A 252 -29.03 -11.58 -26.66
N PHE A 253 -29.26 -10.82 -25.60
CA PHE A 253 -28.19 -10.13 -24.86
C PHE A 253 -27.19 -11.12 -24.25
N LYS A 254 -27.66 -12.15 -23.54
CA LYS A 254 -26.80 -13.19 -22.96
C LYS A 254 -25.99 -13.96 -24.01
N THR A 255 -26.59 -14.31 -25.15
CA THR A 255 -25.87 -14.94 -26.27
C THR A 255 -24.82 -14.01 -26.87
N GLY A 256 -25.10 -12.70 -26.97
CA GLY A 256 -24.11 -11.70 -27.39
C GLY A 256 -22.93 -11.59 -26.42
N ILE A 257 -23.19 -11.61 -25.12
CA ILE A 257 -22.14 -11.60 -24.08
C ILE A 257 -21.26 -12.85 -24.17
N GLU A 258 -21.86 -14.04 -24.35
CA GLU A 258 -21.11 -15.27 -24.55
C GLU A 258 -20.22 -15.20 -25.79
N TYR A 259 -20.75 -14.69 -26.91
CA TYR A 259 -19.99 -14.50 -28.14
C TYR A 259 -18.80 -13.55 -27.93
N ILE A 260 -19.02 -12.37 -27.33
CA ILE A 260 -17.96 -11.40 -27.03
C ILE A 260 -16.92 -12.02 -26.09
N SER A 261 -17.35 -12.75 -25.05
CA SER A 261 -16.44 -13.40 -24.11
C SER A 261 -15.52 -14.40 -24.80
N LYS A 262 -16.04 -15.20 -25.75
CA LYS A 262 -15.24 -16.14 -26.53
C LYS A 262 -14.26 -15.44 -27.47
N GLN A 263 -14.66 -14.33 -28.08
CA GLN A 263 -13.75 -13.49 -28.87
C GLN A 263 -12.63 -12.88 -27.99
N MET A 264 -12.97 -12.42 -26.78
CA MET A 264 -11.98 -11.93 -25.83
C MET A 264 -10.98 -13.01 -25.40
N LEU A 265 -11.41 -14.26 -25.20
CA LEU A 265 -10.48 -15.37 -24.90
C LEU A 265 -9.50 -15.60 -26.07
N GLN A 266 -10.00 -15.63 -27.30
CA GLN A 266 -9.15 -15.81 -28.49
C GLN A 266 -8.11 -14.70 -28.64
N ARG A 267 -8.52 -13.43 -28.48
CA ARG A 267 -7.59 -12.29 -28.52
C ARG A 267 -6.64 -12.28 -27.32
N GLY A 268 -7.14 -12.67 -26.15
CA GLY A 268 -6.37 -12.76 -24.91
C GLY A 268 -5.29 -13.82 -24.95
N ASP A 269 -5.51 -14.94 -25.62
CA ASP A 269 -4.47 -15.95 -25.84
C ASP A 269 -3.34 -15.43 -26.76
N ALA A 270 -3.68 -14.76 -27.86
CA ALA A 270 -2.70 -14.10 -28.72
C ALA A 270 -1.89 -13.04 -27.95
N PHE A 271 -2.59 -12.23 -27.14
CA PHE A 271 -1.95 -11.23 -26.29
C PHE A 271 -1.04 -11.86 -25.23
N ALA A 272 -1.48 -12.92 -24.55
CA ALA A 272 -0.67 -13.63 -23.55
C ALA A 272 0.61 -14.23 -24.17
N ARG A 273 0.54 -14.71 -25.42
CA ARG A 273 1.71 -15.17 -26.18
C ARG A 273 2.65 -14.01 -26.55
N ALA A 274 2.12 -12.90 -27.05
CA ALA A 274 2.90 -11.71 -27.33
C ALA A 274 3.64 -11.20 -26.09
N VAL A 275 2.97 -11.18 -24.94
CA VAL A 275 3.61 -10.76 -23.69
C VAL A 275 4.68 -11.76 -23.24
N ARG A 276 4.41 -13.07 -23.28
CA ARG A 276 5.43 -14.08 -22.96
C ARG A 276 6.68 -13.92 -23.82
N GLU A 277 6.51 -13.61 -25.10
CA GLU A 277 7.63 -13.45 -26.03
C GLU A 277 8.43 -12.16 -25.78
N ASN A 278 7.77 -11.03 -25.53
CA ASN A 278 8.43 -9.74 -25.34
C ASN A 278 8.97 -9.55 -23.90
N PHE A 279 8.41 -10.27 -22.92
CA PHE A 279 8.72 -10.15 -21.49
C PHE A 279 9.17 -11.48 -20.86
N ARG A 280 9.90 -12.32 -21.62
CA ARG A 280 10.36 -13.68 -21.21
C ARG A 280 11.05 -13.71 -19.84
N ASP A 281 11.81 -12.66 -19.54
CA ASP A 281 12.59 -12.54 -18.30
C ASP A 281 11.84 -11.90 -17.13
N HIS A 282 10.54 -11.61 -17.31
CA HIS A 282 9.71 -10.98 -16.28
C HIS A 282 8.87 -12.02 -15.55
N ILE A 283 8.73 -11.85 -14.24
CA ILE A 283 7.75 -12.59 -13.45
C ILE A 283 6.36 -12.17 -13.88
N ARG A 284 5.54 -13.15 -14.29
CA ARG A 284 4.21 -12.93 -14.84
C ARG A 284 3.18 -12.74 -13.73
N LEU A 285 2.68 -11.52 -13.59
CA LEU A 285 1.54 -11.20 -12.72
C LEU A 285 0.23 -11.20 -13.52
N SER A 286 -0.90 -11.30 -12.82
CA SER A 286 -2.24 -11.34 -13.41
C SER A 286 -3.28 -10.74 -12.47
N ILE A 287 -4.31 -10.09 -13.03
CA ILE A 287 -5.50 -9.63 -12.30
C ILE A 287 -6.61 -10.69 -12.26
N HIS A 288 -6.49 -11.74 -13.07
CA HIS A 288 -7.41 -12.87 -13.07
C HIS A 288 -6.94 -13.96 -12.11
N PRO A 289 -7.87 -14.73 -11.52
CA PRO A 289 -7.55 -15.97 -10.83
C PRO A 289 -6.74 -16.94 -11.69
N SER A 290 -5.92 -17.75 -11.03
CA SER A 290 -4.93 -18.63 -11.64
C SER A 290 -4.70 -19.83 -10.74
N THR A 291 -4.43 -20.99 -11.32
CA THR A 291 -3.86 -22.16 -10.61
C THR A 291 -2.48 -21.86 -10.04
N GLY A 292 -1.79 -20.85 -10.58
CA GLY A 292 -0.48 -20.39 -10.11
C GLY A 292 0.69 -21.02 -10.87
N GLU A 293 0.43 -21.84 -11.89
CA GLU A 293 1.48 -22.49 -12.69
C GLU A 293 2.25 -21.49 -13.56
N ASN A 294 1.52 -20.61 -14.27
CA ASN A 294 2.10 -19.73 -15.30
C ASN A 294 2.05 -18.24 -14.95
N LYS A 295 1.25 -17.85 -13.96
CA LYS A 295 1.07 -16.46 -13.54
C LYS A 295 0.67 -16.36 -12.06
N ILE A 296 1.13 -15.33 -11.38
CA ILE A 296 0.75 -15.00 -10.00
C ILE A 296 -0.42 -14.02 -10.02
N SER A 297 -1.57 -14.45 -9.50
CA SER A 297 -2.75 -13.59 -9.36
C SER A 297 -2.59 -12.60 -8.21
N ILE A 298 -2.63 -11.30 -8.51
CA ILE A 298 -2.59 -10.20 -7.53
C ILE A 298 -3.84 -9.34 -7.60
N SER A 299 -4.14 -8.63 -6.50
CA SER A 299 -5.15 -7.57 -6.47
C SER A 299 -4.45 -6.22 -6.68
N PRO A 300 -4.71 -5.50 -7.79
CA PRO A 300 -4.19 -4.16 -7.99
C PRO A 300 -4.68 -3.16 -6.94
N LEU A 301 -5.92 -3.31 -6.45
CA LEU A 301 -6.50 -2.46 -5.43
C LEU A 301 -6.28 -3.02 -4.02
N PRO A 302 -6.02 -2.13 -3.02
CA PRO A 302 -5.92 -2.50 -1.61
C PRO A 302 -7.33 -2.67 -1.00
N THR A 303 -8.08 -3.67 -1.47
CA THR A 303 -9.49 -3.91 -1.09
C THR A 303 -9.73 -5.37 -0.74
N SER A 304 -10.66 -5.61 0.18
CA SER A 304 -11.19 -6.94 0.49
C SER A 304 -12.49 -7.25 -0.27
N SER A 305 -13.03 -6.28 -1.01
CA SER A 305 -14.25 -6.48 -1.81
C SER A 305 -14.01 -7.35 -3.05
N TYR A 306 -15.09 -7.73 -3.73
CA TYR A 306 -15.02 -8.41 -5.04
C TYR A 306 -14.57 -7.48 -6.20
N TYR A 307 -14.51 -6.16 -5.98
CA TYR A 307 -14.21 -5.17 -7.01
C TYR A 307 -12.73 -4.76 -6.96
N THR A 308 -11.86 -5.66 -7.41
CA THR A 308 -10.41 -5.56 -7.24
C THR A 308 -9.67 -4.86 -8.38
N THR A 309 -10.38 -4.49 -9.46
CA THR A 309 -9.81 -3.79 -10.62
C THR A 309 -10.40 -2.37 -10.74
N PRO A 310 -9.56 -1.31 -10.75
CA PRO A 310 -10.03 0.07 -10.61
C PRO A 310 -10.85 0.57 -11.81
N TRP A 311 -10.65 -0.02 -12.99
CA TRP A 311 -11.41 0.34 -14.18
C TRP A 311 -12.83 -0.24 -14.22
N HIS A 312 -13.20 -1.06 -13.22
CA HIS A 312 -14.53 -1.67 -13.09
C HIS A 312 -15.31 -1.21 -11.85
N CYS A 313 -14.81 -0.23 -11.10
CA CYS A 313 -15.46 0.25 -9.89
C CYS A 313 -15.12 1.70 -9.60
N SER A 314 -15.70 2.20 -8.52
CA SER A 314 -15.34 3.43 -7.83
C SER A 314 -14.75 3.07 -6.46
N ILE A 315 -13.95 3.98 -5.90
CA ILE A 315 -13.38 3.85 -4.56
C ILE A 315 -14.08 4.79 -3.59
N ALA A 316 -14.27 4.33 -2.36
CA ALA A 316 -14.84 5.09 -1.26
C ALA A 316 -13.98 5.00 0.00
N PHE A 317 -13.92 6.09 0.76
CA PHE A 317 -13.19 6.18 2.03
C PHE A 317 -14.15 6.46 3.18
N ASP A 318 -14.08 5.66 4.24
CA ASP A 318 -14.73 5.99 5.50
C ASP A 318 -13.95 7.06 6.28
N LEU A 319 -14.51 7.55 7.38
CA LEU A 319 -13.84 8.55 8.20
C LEU A 319 -12.51 8.06 8.81
N SER A 320 -12.36 6.75 9.01
CA SER A 320 -11.13 6.09 9.48
C SER A 320 -10.06 5.90 8.38
N GLY A 321 -10.37 6.31 7.14
CA GLY A 321 -9.56 6.07 5.96
C GLY A 321 -9.61 4.63 5.43
N ALA A 322 -10.52 3.78 5.94
CA ALA A 322 -10.71 2.44 5.40
C ALA A 322 -11.33 2.52 4.00
N ILE A 323 -10.84 1.65 3.13
CA ILE A 323 -11.16 1.64 1.70
C ILE A 323 -12.26 0.63 1.44
N THR A 324 -13.29 1.07 0.72
CA THR A 324 -14.28 0.19 0.10
C THR A 324 -14.33 0.47 -1.40
N THR A 325 -14.54 -0.57 -2.21
CA THR A 325 -14.63 -0.43 -3.67
C THR A 325 -15.89 -1.11 -4.17
N GLY A 326 -16.58 -0.48 -5.11
CA GLY A 326 -17.88 -0.92 -5.58
C GLY A 326 -18.37 -0.13 -6.80
N PRO A 327 -19.50 -0.51 -7.41
CA PRO A 327 -20.16 0.28 -8.45
C PRO A 327 -20.50 1.69 -7.94
N ARG A 328 -20.37 2.72 -8.78
CA ARG A 328 -20.72 4.10 -8.37
C ARG A 328 -22.13 4.21 -7.79
N ALA A 329 -23.10 3.49 -8.37
CA ALA A 329 -24.50 3.59 -7.98
C ALA A 329 -24.72 3.14 -6.54
N ASP A 330 -23.91 2.20 -6.04
CA ASP A 330 -24.05 1.71 -4.66
C ASP A 330 -23.68 2.84 -3.67
N PHE A 331 -22.63 3.61 -3.96
CA PHE A 331 -22.23 4.76 -3.14
C PHE A 331 -23.14 5.97 -3.31
N GLU A 332 -23.68 6.22 -4.52
CA GLU A 332 -24.62 7.32 -4.76
C GLU A 332 -25.95 7.12 -4.04
N ASN A 333 -26.39 5.87 -3.91
CA ASN A 333 -27.63 5.52 -3.22
C ASN A 333 -27.45 5.38 -1.70
N ASP A 334 -26.22 5.39 -1.19
CA ASP A 334 -25.93 5.36 0.24
C ASP A 334 -25.81 6.78 0.80
N PRO A 335 -26.73 7.22 1.69
CA PRO A 335 -26.69 8.57 2.25
C PRO A 335 -25.41 8.85 3.07
N LYS A 336 -24.69 7.81 3.51
CA LYS A 336 -23.41 7.92 4.22
C LYS A 336 -22.34 8.63 3.37
N TYR A 337 -22.36 8.42 2.05
CA TYR A 337 -21.31 8.88 1.16
C TYR A 337 -21.67 10.16 0.41
N GLU A 338 -20.65 10.96 0.09
CA GLU A 338 -20.70 12.06 -0.87
C GLU A 338 -19.63 11.90 -1.94
N LEU A 339 -19.93 12.38 -3.16
CA LEU A 339 -19.00 12.39 -4.28
C LEU A 339 -18.04 13.58 -4.17
N VAL A 340 -16.75 13.29 -4.21
CA VAL A 340 -15.68 14.29 -4.20
C VAL A 340 -15.23 14.57 -5.64
N TYR A 341 -15.02 15.86 -5.91
CA TYR A 341 -14.48 16.35 -7.18
C TYR A 341 -13.04 16.81 -7.00
N GLU A 342 -12.16 16.38 -7.88
CA GLU A 342 -10.79 16.86 -8.00
C GLU A 342 -10.66 17.54 -9.38
N GLU A 343 -10.19 18.79 -9.40
CA GLU A 343 -10.06 19.57 -10.65
C GLU A 343 -11.36 19.65 -11.48
N GLY A 344 -12.51 19.71 -10.80
CA GLY A 344 -13.81 19.74 -11.45
C GLY A 344 -14.28 18.40 -12.04
N ARG A 345 -13.54 17.30 -11.79
CA ARG A 345 -13.88 15.94 -12.24
C ARG A 345 -14.28 15.06 -11.05
N PRO A 346 -15.29 14.18 -11.18
CA PRO A 346 -15.64 13.24 -10.12
C PRO A 346 -14.47 12.26 -9.89
N SER A 347 -14.01 12.10 -8.65
CA SER A 347 -12.79 11.33 -8.34
C SER A 347 -13.04 10.13 -7.41
N TYR A 348 -13.78 10.31 -6.31
CA TYR A 348 -14.06 9.23 -5.35
C TYR A 348 -15.24 9.58 -4.44
N PHE A 349 -15.69 8.60 -3.65
CA PHE A 349 -16.67 8.83 -2.59
C PHE A 349 -16.00 8.93 -1.21
N ARG A 350 -16.54 9.74 -0.32
CA ARG A 350 -16.12 9.75 1.08
C ARG A 350 -17.31 9.80 2.03
N GLU A 351 -17.13 9.27 3.23
CA GLU A 351 -18.11 9.39 4.30
C GLU A 351 -18.32 10.88 4.66
N LYS A 352 -19.58 11.31 4.70
CA LYS A 352 -19.97 12.66 5.12
C LYS A 352 -19.65 12.84 6.60
N SER A 353 -18.99 13.94 6.92
CA SER A 353 -18.68 14.30 8.31
C SER A 353 -18.53 15.80 8.49
N GLU A 354 -19.05 16.33 9.59
CA GLU A 354 -18.86 17.71 10.03
C GLU A 354 -17.37 18.04 10.29
N LEU A 355 -16.55 17.01 10.55
CA LEU A 355 -15.09 17.17 10.70
C LEU A 355 -14.41 17.60 9.39
N MET A 356 -15.01 17.28 8.25
CA MET A 356 -14.51 17.63 6.91
C MET A 356 -15.17 18.89 6.32
N GLN A 357 -15.91 19.65 7.13
CA GLN A 357 -16.53 20.91 6.72
C GLN A 357 -15.89 22.08 7.45
N TRP A 358 -14.87 22.71 6.86
CA TRP A 358 -14.20 23.87 7.50
C TRP A 358 -14.85 25.19 7.09
N LYS A 359 -14.66 26.22 7.92
CA LYS A 359 -15.04 27.61 7.59
C LYS A 359 -14.22 28.16 6.44
N SER A 360 -12.97 27.72 6.34
CA SER A 360 -12.04 28.06 5.27
C SER A 360 -12.13 27.04 4.14
N ASP A 361 -11.90 27.51 2.92
CA ASP A 361 -11.94 26.67 1.72
C ASP A 361 -10.68 25.77 1.65
N VAL A 362 -10.87 24.51 2.00
CA VAL A 362 -9.82 23.48 2.06
C VAL A 362 -10.30 22.21 1.36
N VAL A 363 -9.35 21.44 0.85
CA VAL A 363 -9.58 20.11 0.29
C VAL A 363 -8.98 19.05 1.19
N PHE A 364 -9.61 17.88 1.22
CA PHE A 364 -9.23 16.73 2.04
C PHE A 364 -8.90 15.57 1.11
N GLU A 365 -7.66 15.12 1.12
CA GLU A 365 -7.13 14.12 0.21
C GLU A 365 -6.69 12.88 0.99
N PRO A 366 -7.25 11.69 0.70
CA PRO A 366 -6.79 10.46 1.34
C PRO A 366 -5.37 10.14 0.88
N MET A 367 -4.54 9.69 1.82
CA MET A 367 -3.18 9.23 1.54
C MET A 367 -3.12 7.70 1.50
N TYR A 368 -2.24 7.14 0.68
CA TYR A 368 -1.99 5.69 0.65
C TYR A 368 -0.81 5.32 1.57
N PRO A 369 -0.92 4.27 2.40
CA PRO A 369 -2.12 3.46 2.65
C PRO A 369 -3.04 4.04 3.74
N CYS A 370 -2.62 5.08 4.45
CA CYS A 370 -3.37 5.71 5.53
C CYS A 370 -3.08 7.21 5.67
N GLY A 371 -3.93 7.87 6.45
CA GLY A 371 -3.83 9.28 6.79
C GLY A 371 -4.63 10.19 5.86
N LEU A 372 -4.69 11.46 6.24
CA LEU A 372 -5.44 12.49 5.55
C LEU A 372 -4.58 13.73 5.32
N LEU A 373 -4.51 14.20 4.09
CA LEU A 373 -3.90 15.47 3.73
C LEU A 373 -4.96 16.55 3.62
N ILE A 374 -4.77 17.66 4.33
CA ILE A 374 -5.62 18.85 4.28
C ILE A 374 -4.78 19.98 3.69
N ARG A 375 -5.29 20.62 2.63
CA ARG A 375 -4.61 21.77 2.01
C ARG A 375 -5.60 22.86 1.60
N PRO A 376 -5.18 24.13 1.50
CA PRO A 376 -6.02 25.18 0.95
C PRO A 376 -6.51 24.81 -0.46
N ALA A 377 -7.79 25.08 -0.74
CA ALA A 377 -8.36 24.77 -2.06
C ALA A 377 -7.69 25.61 -3.17
N PRO A 378 -7.63 25.11 -4.42
CA PRO A 378 -7.12 25.90 -5.54
C PRO A 378 -7.84 27.24 -5.68
N GLY A 379 -7.09 28.34 -5.79
CA GLY A 379 -7.65 29.69 -5.89
C GLY A 379 -8.13 30.31 -4.56
N SER A 380 -8.02 29.58 -3.44
CA SER A 380 -8.30 30.12 -2.11
C SER A 380 -7.36 31.27 -1.73
N LYS A 381 -7.83 32.13 -0.82
CA LYS A 381 -6.95 33.11 -0.17
C LYS A 381 -5.83 32.37 0.58
N LYS A 382 -4.66 32.99 0.67
CA LYS A 382 -3.49 32.43 1.37
C LYS A 382 -3.82 32.13 2.85
N LEU A 383 -4.18 30.88 3.13
CA LEU A 383 -4.48 30.40 4.48
C LEU A 383 -3.19 30.27 5.30
N SER A 384 -3.33 30.36 6.61
CA SER A 384 -2.25 30.36 7.59
C SER A 384 -2.54 29.35 8.71
N ILE A 385 -1.57 29.15 9.60
CA ILE A 385 -1.75 28.32 10.81
C ILE A 385 -2.99 28.72 11.63
N HIS A 386 -3.43 29.99 11.58
CA HIS A 386 -4.64 30.44 12.28
C HIS A 386 -5.92 29.82 11.73
N ASP A 387 -5.94 29.48 10.44
CA ASP A 387 -7.09 28.92 9.75
C ASP A 387 -7.24 27.40 9.97
N VAL A 388 -6.27 26.77 10.63
CA VAL A 388 -6.33 25.35 11.02
C VAL A 388 -7.33 25.18 12.16
N GLU A 389 -8.41 24.44 11.90
CA GLU A 389 -9.43 24.08 12.89
C GLU A 389 -8.96 22.92 13.78
N ALA A 390 -8.14 23.24 14.79
CA ALA A 390 -7.42 22.29 15.64
C ALA A 390 -8.31 21.18 16.24
N LYS A 391 -9.52 21.50 16.72
CA LYS A 391 -10.45 20.52 17.28
C LYS A 391 -10.92 19.47 16.26
N LYS A 392 -11.17 19.89 15.01
CA LYS A 392 -11.56 18.97 13.94
C LYS A 392 -10.40 18.08 13.52
N VAL A 393 -9.21 18.66 13.40
CA VAL A 393 -7.99 17.90 13.11
C VAL A 393 -7.71 16.88 14.20
N ARG A 394 -7.80 17.25 15.49
CA ARG A 394 -7.67 16.29 16.62
C ARG A 394 -8.64 15.12 16.48
N ALA A 395 -9.94 15.41 16.29
CA ALA A 395 -10.95 14.37 16.15
C ALA A 395 -10.73 13.49 14.91
N LEU A 396 -10.22 14.05 13.81
CA LEU A 396 -9.81 13.27 12.64
C LEU A 396 -8.61 12.38 12.93
N SER A 397 -7.61 12.87 13.68
CA SER A 397 -6.43 12.08 14.06
C SER A 397 -6.79 10.87 14.92
N GLU A 398 -7.83 10.94 15.74
CA GLU A 398 -8.32 9.82 16.58
C GLU A 398 -8.90 8.65 15.77
N VAL A 399 -9.21 8.86 14.48
CA VAL A 399 -9.78 7.82 13.60
C VAL A 399 -8.94 7.56 12.35
N ASN A 400 -8.18 8.55 11.88
CA ASN A 400 -7.40 8.50 10.64
C ASN A 400 -6.07 9.25 10.78
N SER A 401 -5.15 8.68 11.58
CA SER A 401 -3.80 9.21 11.73
C SER A 401 -2.83 8.71 10.68
N PRO A 402 -1.84 9.54 10.27
CA PRO A 402 -1.68 10.94 10.65
C PRO A 402 -2.58 11.88 9.83
N VAL A 403 -2.87 13.06 10.38
CA VAL A 403 -3.49 14.18 9.65
C VAL A 403 -2.44 15.23 9.36
N VAL A 404 -2.24 15.54 8.08
CA VAL A 404 -1.22 16.47 7.59
C VAL A 404 -1.91 17.73 7.08
N MET A 405 -1.48 18.90 7.54
CA MET A 405 -1.89 20.18 6.97
C MET A 405 -0.74 20.77 6.15
N ARG A 406 -0.92 20.84 4.83
CA ARG A 406 0.11 21.28 3.87
C ARG A 406 -0.30 22.54 3.14
N GLY A 407 0.67 23.42 2.86
CA GLY A 407 0.44 24.67 2.12
C GLY A 407 -0.11 25.83 2.95
N PHE A 408 -0.27 25.65 4.26
CA PHE A 408 -0.60 26.74 5.19
C PHE A 408 0.64 27.58 5.48
N THR A 409 0.43 28.87 5.71
CA THR A 409 1.53 29.82 5.97
C THR A 409 1.70 30.15 7.45
N LYS A 410 2.83 30.77 7.81
CA LYS A 410 3.23 31.07 9.21
C LYS A 410 3.37 29.84 10.11
N THR A 411 3.55 28.65 9.52
CA THR A 411 3.70 27.39 10.26
C THR A 411 5.08 27.25 10.92
N LYS A 412 6.07 28.00 10.43
CA LYS A 412 7.45 28.05 10.95
C LYS A 412 7.68 29.08 12.06
N ASP A 413 6.63 29.80 12.46
CA ASP A 413 6.71 30.76 13.57
C ASP A 413 6.54 30.02 14.89
N ARG A 414 7.55 30.08 15.77
CA ARG A 414 7.61 29.29 17.00
C ARG A 414 6.52 29.66 17.99
N ASP A 415 6.23 30.94 18.14
CA ASP A 415 5.22 31.43 19.07
C ASP A 415 3.82 31.05 18.58
N LEU A 416 3.58 31.16 17.28
CA LEU A 416 2.32 30.72 16.68
C LEU A 416 2.15 29.19 16.75
N PHE A 417 3.21 28.42 16.57
CA PHE A 417 3.18 26.96 16.68
C PHE A 417 2.84 26.53 18.12
N VAL A 418 3.49 27.13 19.12
CA VAL A 418 3.19 26.89 20.54
C VAL A 418 1.74 27.27 20.85
N LYS A 419 1.32 28.48 20.46
CA LYS A 419 -0.06 28.93 20.70
C LYS A 419 -1.10 28.03 20.02
N LYS A 420 -0.83 27.56 18.80
CA LYS A 420 -1.74 26.64 18.09
C LYS A 420 -1.84 25.28 18.81
N SER A 421 -0.77 24.81 19.46
CA SER A 421 -0.81 23.56 20.26
C SER A 421 -1.84 23.62 21.41
N GLU A 422 -2.07 24.80 21.99
CA GLU A 422 -3.09 25.02 23.03
C GLU A 422 -4.52 24.88 22.50
N GLU A 423 -4.73 25.08 21.20
CA GLU A 423 -6.03 24.87 20.57
C GLU A 423 -6.32 23.40 20.28
N PHE A 424 -5.27 22.58 20.15
CA PHE A 424 -5.37 21.12 19.97
C PHE A 424 -5.66 20.41 21.30
N GLY A 425 -5.04 20.86 22.38
CA GLY A 425 -5.18 20.28 23.70
C GLY A 425 -4.29 20.98 24.71
N THR A 426 -4.04 20.29 25.83
CA THR A 426 -3.12 20.72 26.87
C THR A 426 -1.71 20.30 26.50
N PRO A 427 -0.81 21.24 26.15
CA PRO A 427 0.55 20.89 25.78
C PRO A 427 1.32 20.30 26.97
N LEU A 428 2.09 19.24 26.72
CA LEU A 428 2.82 18.49 27.73
C LEU A 428 4.31 18.85 27.65
N PRO A 429 4.85 19.60 28.64
CA PRO A 429 6.25 20.02 28.59
C PRO A 429 7.23 18.87 28.81
N TRP A 430 8.39 18.99 28.19
CA TRP A 430 9.58 18.20 28.48
C TRP A 430 10.37 18.84 29.63
N LYS A 431 11.34 18.10 30.18
CA LYS A 431 12.28 18.65 31.17
C LYS A 431 13.06 19.89 30.66
N PHE A 432 13.26 20.01 29.35
CA PHE A 432 14.00 21.09 28.69
C PHE A 432 13.10 22.15 28.03
N GLY A 433 11.77 22.10 28.23
CA GLY A 433 10.82 23.04 27.65
C GLY A 433 9.73 22.37 26.83
N LEU A 434 8.87 23.16 26.18
CA LEU A 434 7.68 22.64 25.50
C LEU A 434 7.97 22.07 24.10
N VAL A 435 8.87 22.71 23.36
CA VAL A 435 9.19 22.35 21.98
C VAL A 435 10.46 21.50 21.94
N LEU A 436 10.34 20.27 21.43
CA LEU A 436 11.49 19.45 21.07
C LEU A 436 11.93 19.78 19.63
N GLU A 437 13.18 20.19 19.47
CA GLU A 437 13.84 20.35 18.17
C GLU A 437 14.43 19.01 17.73
N VAL A 438 13.84 18.41 16.70
CA VAL A 438 14.33 17.19 16.06
C VAL A 438 15.18 17.60 14.86
N LYS A 439 16.50 17.64 15.06
CA LYS A 439 17.46 17.96 14.00
C LYS A 439 18.64 17.00 13.99
N ASP A 440 19.22 16.81 12.81
CA ASP A 440 20.49 16.08 12.67
C ASP A 440 21.60 16.87 13.38
N GLN A 441 22.24 16.25 14.38
CA GLN A 441 23.37 16.84 15.11
C GLN A 441 24.74 16.36 14.59
N GLY A 442 24.78 15.61 13.49
CA GLY A 442 26.01 15.07 12.92
C GLY A 442 26.71 14.10 13.89
N ALA A 443 28.02 14.24 14.05
CA ALA A 443 28.84 13.33 14.89
C ALA A 443 28.78 13.61 16.40
N ASP A 444 28.18 14.73 16.85
CA ASP A 444 28.07 15.08 18.28
C ASP A 444 26.80 14.44 18.88
N THR A 445 26.80 13.12 19.04
CA THR A 445 25.63 12.38 19.58
C THR A 445 25.48 12.50 21.10
N ARG A 446 26.46 13.09 21.81
CA ARG A 446 26.52 13.29 23.29
C ARG A 446 25.94 12.14 24.13
N GLY A 447 26.01 10.90 23.63
CA GLY A 447 25.42 9.73 24.29
C GLY A 447 23.90 9.77 24.47
N LEU A 448 23.17 10.66 23.77
CA LEU A 448 21.73 10.86 23.93
C LEU A 448 20.96 10.34 22.72
N ASN A 449 20.32 9.19 22.90
CA ASN A 449 19.19 8.61 22.16
C ASN A 449 19.30 8.51 20.62
N ASN A 450 18.99 7.30 20.11
CA ASN A 450 18.76 6.97 18.70
C ASN A 450 17.93 8.01 17.90
N VAL A 451 17.09 8.82 18.56
CA VAL A 451 16.28 9.90 17.97
C VAL A 451 17.11 10.91 17.16
N LEU A 452 18.35 11.20 17.56
CA LEU A 452 19.22 12.20 16.90
C LEU A 452 20.26 11.58 15.97
N SER A 453 20.39 10.25 15.94
CA SER A 453 21.31 9.55 15.05
C SER A 453 20.76 9.49 13.62
N ALA A 454 21.62 9.11 12.67
CA ALA A 454 21.25 8.80 11.29
C ALA A 454 20.68 7.37 11.12
N GLU A 455 20.77 6.54 12.15
CA GLU A 455 20.32 5.14 12.15
C GLU A 455 18.79 5.08 12.08
N TRP A 456 18.28 3.98 11.52
CA TRP A 456 16.88 3.63 11.62
C TRP A 456 16.44 3.53 13.10
N MET A 457 15.19 3.90 13.38
CA MET A 457 14.62 3.76 14.73
C MET A 457 13.66 2.57 14.83
N PRO A 458 13.57 1.86 15.97
CA PRO A 458 12.53 0.84 16.15
C PRO A 458 11.14 1.46 16.06
N PHE A 459 10.15 0.73 15.53
CA PHE A 459 8.76 1.11 15.73
C PHE A 459 8.40 1.18 17.21
N HIS A 460 7.80 2.29 17.62
CA HIS A 460 7.44 2.55 19.01
C HIS A 460 6.24 3.50 19.09
N PHE A 461 5.82 3.75 20.32
CA PHE A 461 4.99 4.89 20.67
C PHE A 461 5.76 5.81 21.61
N ASP A 462 5.51 7.11 21.54
CA ASP A 462 6.17 8.08 22.40
C ASP A 462 5.75 7.87 23.87
N GLY A 463 6.69 8.05 24.78
CA GLY A 463 6.44 7.99 26.22
C GLY A 463 6.39 6.59 26.83
N LEU A 464 6.81 5.54 26.09
CA LEU A 464 7.10 4.22 26.66
C LEU A 464 8.04 4.33 27.87
N PHE A 465 9.17 5.02 27.71
CA PHE A 465 10.16 5.21 28.78
C PHE A 465 9.95 6.47 29.63
N LYS A 466 8.85 7.22 29.40
CA LYS A 466 8.42 8.29 30.30
C LYS A 466 7.53 7.65 31.36
N THR A 467 8.07 7.28 32.51
CA THR A 467 7.36 6.41 33.45
C THR A 467 6.78 7.14 34.67
N HIS A 468 5.83 6.49 35.33
CA HIS A 468 5.31 6.87 36.63
C HIS A 468 5.10 5.61 37.48
N LYS A 469 5.10 5.79 38.80
CA LYS A 469 4.90 4.68 39.75
C LYS A 469 3.44 4.59 40.16
N VAL A 470 2.87 3.39 40.11
CA VAL A 470 1.49 3.11 40.49
C VAL A 470 1.46 2.11 41.65
N PRO A 471 0.92 2.50 42.82
CA PRO A 471 0.77 1.59 43.97
C PRO A 471 -0.06 0.36 43.61
N GLN A 472 0.38 -0.81 44.05
CA GLN A 472 -0.29 -2.09 43.92
C GLN A 472 -1.01 -2.46 45.22
N ALA A 473 -1.98 -3.37 45.13
CA ALA A 473 -2.76 -3.82 46.29
C ALA A 473 -1.93 -4.55 47.36
N ASP A 474 -0.77 -5.10 46.98
CA ASP A 474 0.19 -5.77 47.87
C ASP A 474 1.19 -4.79 48.54
N GLY A 475 1.05 -3.49 48.31
CA GLY A 475 1.93 -2.44 48.84
C GLY A 475 3.19 -2.19 48.02
N THR A 476 3.39 -2.89 46.90
CA THR A 476 4.50 -2.61 45.97
C THR A 476 4.15 -1.46 45.00
N GLU A 477 5.15 -0.92 44.30
CA GLU A 477 4.94 0.07 43.24
C GLU A 477 5.27 -0.54 41.88
N LYS A 478 4.34 -0.48 40.92
CA LYS A 478 4.58 -0.89 39.53
C LYS A 478 4.98 0.33 38.70
N LEU A 479 6.07 0.21 37.96
CA LEU A 479 6.50 1.23 37.00
C LEU A 479 5.70 1.06 35.71
N LEU A 480 4.98 2.11 35.28
CA LEU A 480 4.18 2.09 34.06
C LEU A 480 4.53 3.26 33.12
N PRO A 481 4.42 3.05 31.79
CA PRO A 481 4.53 4.13 30.82
C PRO A 481 3.50 5.25 31.04
N ASN A 482 3.87 6.48 30.70
CA ASN A 482 3.02 7.68 30.72
C ASN A 482 3.06 8.38 29.35
N PRO A 483 2.48 7.74 28.32
CA PRO A 483 2.50 8.26 26.96
C PRO A 483 1.62 9.51 26.80
N PRO A 484 2.03 10.50 25.99
CA PRO A 484 1.11 11.52 25.50
C PRO A 484 0.06 10.88 24.57
N LYS A 485 -1.09 11.52 24.39
CA LYS A 485 -2.08 11.03 23.42
C LYS A 485 -1.76 11.44 22.00
N PHE A 486 -1.19 12.63 21.79
CA PHE A 486 -0.90 13.12 20.45
C PHE A 486 0.49 13.72 20.30
N GLN A 487 0.93 13.76 19.05
CA GLN A 487 2.13 14.43 18.60
C GLN A 487 1.73 15.52 17.59
N PHE A 488 2.17 16.75 17.81
CA PHE A 488 2.04 17.86 16.88
C PHE A 488 3.41 18.26 16.36
N PHE A 489 3.57 18.25 15.05
CA PHE A 489 4.83 18.55 14.38
C PHE A 489 4.71 19.75 13.45
N THR A 490 5.81 20.47 13.27
CA THR A 490 6.02 21.34 12.10
C THR A 490 7.40 21.12 11.47
N SER A 491 7.47 21.15 10.14
CA SER A 491 8.73 21.07 9.38
C SER A 491 9.30 22.46 9.11
N ILE A 492 10.53 22.71 9.57
CA ILE A 492 11.18 24.02 9.51
C ILE A 492 12.10 24.14 8.30
N THR A 493 12.84 23.08 7.99
CA THR A 493 13.71 22.98 6.80
C THR A 493 13.16 21.98 5.79
N PRO A 494 13.52 22.09 4.51
CA PRO A 494 13.17 21.07 3.53
C PRO A 494 13.86 19.75 3.85
N SER A 495 13.08 18.68 4.06
CA SER A 495 13.63 17.33 4.20
C SER A 495 13.87 16.71 2.81
N PRO A 496 14.94 15.89 2.64
CA PRO A 496 15.09 15.08 1.44
C PRO A 496 13.85 14.21 1.19
N SER A 497 13.48 14.03 -0.08
CA SER A 497 12.28 13.28 -0.47
C SER A 497 12.48 11.77 -0.59
N ASP A 498 13.73 11.31 -0.50
CA ASP A 498 14.17 9.96 -0.79
C ASP A 498 14.77 9.23 0.43
N THR A 499 14.86 9.90 1.59
CA THR A 499 15.45 9.34 2.80
C THR A 499 14.89 9.99 4.08
N GLY A 500 15.10 9.39 5.25
CA GLY A 500 14.66 9.94 6.54
C GLY A 500 13.16 10.11 6.72
N PHE A 501 12.39 9.22 6.08
CA PHE A 501 10.93 9.19 6.15
C PHE A 501 10.48 9.04 7.60
N THR A 502 9.39 9.71 7.96
CA THR A 502 8.64 9.36 9.18
C THR A 502 7.60 8.32 8.79
N LEU A 503 7.59 7.19 9.47
CA LEU A 503 6.71 6.08 9.17
C LEU A 503 5.58 6.04 10.17
N PHE A 504 4.36 5.76 9.70
CA PHE A 504 3.18 5.58 10.53
C PHE A 504 2.43 4.32 10.11
N THR A 505 2.11 3.48 11.09
CA THR A 505 1.31 2.27 10.90
C THR A 505 0.12 2.30 11.85
N PRO A 506 -1.09 2.63 11.37
CA PRO A 506 -2.31 2.52 12.16
C PRO A 506 -2.59 1.07 12.53
N SER A 507 -2.97 0.85 13.79
CA SER A 507 -3.24 -0.49 14.34
C SER A 507 -4.25 -1.29 13.49
N ARG A 508 -5.29 -0.61 12.96
CA ARG A 508 -6.29 -1.22 12.08
C ARG A 508 -5.68 -1.92 10.87
N LEU A 509 -4.71 -1.31 10.19
CA LEU A 509 -4.09 -1.89 8.99
C LEU A 509 -3.20 -3.09 9.32
N LEU A 510 -2.50 -3.04 10.47
CA LEU A 510 -1.76 -4.19 10.99
C LEU A 510 -2.71 -5.36 11.24
N PHE A 511 -3.80 -5.12 11.97
CA PHE A 511 -4.77 -6.16 12.33
C PHE A 511 -5.49 -6.78 11.13
N GLN A 512 -5.82 -5.98 10.11
CA GLN A 512 -6.42 -6.46 8.86
C GLN A 512 -5.53 -7.46 8.10
N ASN A 513 -4.22 -7.43 8.35
CA ASN A 513 -3.24 -8.26 7.67
C ASN A 513 -2.61 -9.34 8.57
N LEU A 514 -3.12 -9.53 9.79
CA LEU A 514 -2.68 -10.61 10.67
C LEU A 514 -2.91 -11.99 10.03
N PRO A 515 -2.02 -12.97 10.29
CA PRO A 515 -2.27 -14.34 9.89
C PRO A 515 -3.43 -14.95 10.71
N PRO A 516 -4.17 -15.93 10.16
CA PRO A 516 -5.36 -16.48 10.83
C PRO A 516 -5.15 -17.06 12.22
N HIS A 517 -3.94 -17.54 12.54
CA HIS A 517 -3.61 -18.12 13.84
C HIS A 517 -3.33 -17.08 14.94
N LEU A 518 -3.10 -15.82 14.57
CA LEU A 518 -2.78 -14.72 15.49
C LEU A 518 -3.85 -13.64 15.37
N SER A 519 -5.05 -13.91 15.88
CA SER A 519 -6.16 -12.95 15.86
C SER A 519 -5.95 -11.78 16.83
N VAL A 520 -6.71 -10.69 16.64
CA VAL A 520 -6.70 -9.56 17.59
C VAL A 520 -7.09 -10.01 19.00
N ASP A 521 -8.07 -10.91 19.13
CA ASP A 521 -8.50 -11.46 20.42
C ASP A 521 -7.37 -12.22 21.11
N ARG A 522 -6.59 -13.02 20.34
CA ARG A 522 -5.41 -13.69 20.87
C ARG A 522 -4.36 -12.67 21.33
N LEU A 523 -4.11 -11.61 20.56
CA LEU A 523 -3.16 -10.56 20.96
C LEU A 523 -3.62 -9.78 22.21
N ARG A 524 -4.92 -9.63 22.44
CA ARG A 524 -5.48 -9.00 23.65
C ARG A 524 -5.20 -9.79 24.92
N GLU A 525 -5.05 -11.11 24.83
CA GLU A 525 -4.70 -11.97 25.97
C GLU A 525 -3.23 -11.86 26.37
N LEU A 526 -2.38 -11.33 25.49
CA LEU A 526 -0.94 -11.31 25.67
C LEU A 526 -0.46 -10.01 26.31
N THR A 527 0.56 -10.15 27.15
CA THR A 527 1.36 -9.03 27.64
C THR A 527 2.78 -9.13 27.12
N TRP A 528 3.54 -8.06 27.26
CA TRP A 528 4.95 -8.02 26.87
C TRP A 528 5.79 -7.28 27.91
N SER A 529 7.08 -7.54 27.87
CA SER A 529 8.11 -6.86 28.66
C SER A 529 9.13 -6.18 27.76
N VAL A 530 9.73 -5.13 28.31
CA VAL A 530 10.81 -4.38 27.68
C VAL A 530 11.94 -4.15 28.68
N GLN A 531 13.17 -4.31 28.21
CA GLN A 531 14.38 -4.05 28.98
C GLN A 531 15.42 -3.32 28.12
N THR A 532 16.07 -2.30 28.69
CA THR A 532 17.19 -1.61 28.06
C THR A 532 18.13 -1.03 29.13
N SER A 533 19.44 -0.93 28.83
CA SER A 533 20.42 -0.22 29.67
C SER A 533 20.25 1.31 29.60
N SER A 534 19.61 1.80 28.55
CA SER A 534 19.22 3.20 28.42
C SER A 534 18.09 3.57 29.39
N PHE A 535 17.81 4.86 29.52
CA PHE A 535 16.70 5.39 30.34
C PHE A 535 16.69 4.85 31.78
N ASP A 536 17.77 5.07 32.52
CA ASP A 536 17.91 4.60 33.92
C ASP A 536 17.81 3.07 34.08
N SER A 537 18.33 2.31 33.09
CA SER A 537 18.27 0.84 33.07
C SER A 537 16.84 0.30 33.22
N THR A 538 15.90 0.88 32.47
CA THR A 538 14.47 0.58 32.62
C THR A 538 14.16 -0.87 32.28
N LYS A 539 13.42 -1.52 33.19
CA LYS A 539 12.80 -2.84 32.98
C LYS A 539 11.32 -2.76 33.36
N MET A 540 10.43 -3.09 32.40
CA MET A 540 8.98 -3.10 32.60
C MET A 540 8.40 -4.40 32.03
N GLY A 541 7.36 -4.93 32.68
CA GLY A 541 6.67 -6.16 32.28
C GLY A 541 5.19 -6.12 32.63
N GLY A 542 4.42 -7.07 32.10
CA GLY A 542 2.97 -7.09 32.21
C GLY A 542 2.33 -5.88 31.54
N LEU A 543 2.88 -5.42 30.41
CA LEU A 543 2.29 -4.38 29.57
C LEU A 543 1.32 -5.04 28.58
N PRO A 544 0.06 -4.60 28.48
CA PRO A 544 -0.86 -5.14 27.48
C PRO A 544 -0.33 -4.92 26.07
N LEU A 545 -0.35 -5.96 25.24
CA LEU A 545 0.07 -5.86 23.84
C LEU A 545 -0.97 -5.12 22.99
N VAL A 546 -2.25 -5.26 23.33
CA VAL A 546 -3.37 -4.52 22.72
C VAL A 546 -4.12 -3.76 23.81
N VAL A 547 -4.43 -2.49 23.56
CA VAL A 547 -5.30 -1.67 24.40
C VAL A 547 -6.45 -1.12 23.57
N ASP A 548 -7.54 -0.72 24.23
CA ASP A 548 -8.63 -0.01 23.55
C ASP A 548 -8.30 1.47 23.43
N HIS A 549 -8.55 2.04 22.26
CA HIS A 549 -8.46 3.46 22.04
C HIS A 549 -9.46 4.20 22.95
N PRO A 550 -9.03 5.20 23.75
CA PRO A 550 -9.87 5.78 24.79
C PRO A 550 -11.12 6.51 24.27
N THR A 551 -11.06 7.04 23.04
CA THR A 551 -12.17 7.79 22.44
C THR A 551 -13.07 6.90 21.58
N THR A 552 -12.50 5.93 20.86
CA THR A 552 -13.21 5.16 19.82
C THR A 552 -13.51 3.73 20.24
N GLY A 553 -12.82 3.19 21.25
CA GLY A 553 -12.91 1.79 21.67
C GLY A 553 -12.25 0.79 20.73
N GLU A 554 -11.67 1.25 19.62
CA GLU A 554 -11.00 0.38 18.64
C GLU A 554 -9.71 -0.22 19.23
N PRO A 555 -9.37 -1.48 18.93
CA PRO A 555 -8.12 -2.08 19.38
C PRO A 555 -6.92 -1.32 18.81
N CYS A 556 -5.90 -1.13 19.63
CA CYS A 556 -4.64 -0.49 19.28
C CYS A 556 -3.46 -1.33 19.76
N ILE A 557 -2.50 -1.61 18.88
CA ILE A 557 -1.26 -2.30 19.26
C ILE A 557 -0.40 -1.33 20.08
N ARG A 558 0.10 -1.77 21.24
CA ARG A 558 1.00 -1.03 22.12
C ARG A 558 2.26 -1.83 22.33
N TYR A 559 3.28 -1.50 21.56
CA TYR A 559 4.45 -2.36 21.38
C TYR A 559 5.73 -1.53 21.24
N HIS A 560 6.88 -2.19 21.26
CA HIS A 560 8.15 -1.64 20.80
C HIS A 560 8.84 -2.72 19.99
N GLU A 561 9.31 -2.39 18.78
CA GLU A 561 10.06 -3.33 17.95
C GLU A 561 11.35 -3.78 18.67
N PRO A 562 11.64 -5.08 18.77
CA PRO A 562 12.90 -5.57 19.30
C PRO A 562 14.07 -4.94 18.54
N TRP A 563 14.95 -4.28 19.30
CA TRP A 563 16.07 -3.54 18.76
C TRP A 563 17.38 -4.05 19.38
N PRO A 564 17.79 -5.29 19.02
CA PRO A 564 18.99 -5.90 19.57
C PRO A 564 20.25 -5.16 19.11
N GLN A 565 21.38 -5.44 19.77
CA GLN A 565 22.67 -4.82 19.44
C GLN A 565 23.11 -5.03 17.98
N SER A 566 22.60 -6.07 17.30
CA SER A 566 22.86 -6.28 15.87
C SER A 566 22.19 -5.26 14.95
N LYS A 567 21.15 -4.57 15.41
CA LYS A 567 20.44 -3.51 14.67
C LYS A 567 20.93 -2.10 15.02
N THR A 568 21.65 -1.93 16.13
CA THR A 568 21.99 -0.59 16.64
C THR A 568 23.41 -0.43 17.16
N ALA A 569 23.97 0.75 16.95
CA ALA A 569 25.22 1.16 17.58
C ALA A 569 25.01 1.68 19.03
N PHE A 570 23.76 1.86 19.46
CA PHE A 570 23.38 2.36 20.78
C PHE A 570 22.99 1.20 21.72
N ASP A 571 22.37 1.52 22.86
CA ASP A 571 21.86 0.51 23.79
C ASP A 571 20.75 -0.33 23.14
N ALA A 572 20.86 -1.65 23.27
CA ALA A 572 19.83 -2.57 22.84
C ALA A 572 18.52 -2.38 23.63
N THR A 573 17.40 -2.69 22.97
CA THR A 573 16.09 -2.79 23.61
C THR A 573 15.53 -4.19 23.37
N ASP A 574 15.53 -4.99 24.43
CA ASP A 574 15.05 -6.36 24.43
C ASP A 574 13.55 -6.37 24.71
N VAL A 575 12.79 -7.10 23.89
CA VAL A 575 11.34 -7.20 23.96
C VAL A 575 10.92 -8.65 23.90
N VAL A 576 10.06 -9.06 24.84
CA VAL A 576 9.57 -10.44 24.96
C VAL A 576 8.07 -10.43 25.19
N ILE A 577 7.35 -11.27 24.44
CA ILE A 577 5.94 -11.59 24.68
C ILE A 577 5.86 -12.56 25.86
N GLU A 578 5.12 -12.17 26.89
CA GLU A 578 5.00 -12.91 28.14
C GLU A 578 3.89 -13.98 28.05
N GLY A 579 3.98 -15.02 28.86
CA GLY A 579 2.97 -16.08 28.93
C GLY A 579 3.02 -17.09 27.78
N VAL A 580 4.03 -17.02 26.92
CA VAL A 580 4.25 -17.92 25.78
C VAL A 580 5.68 -18.48 25.79
N SER A 581 5.95 -19.47 24.94
CA SER A 581 7.33 -19.97 24.75
C SER A 581 8.23 -18.93 24.08
N GLU A 582 9.55 -19.02 24.26
CA GLU A 582 10.51 -18.12 23.61
C GLU A 582 10.41 -18.14 22.07
N SER A 583 10.18 -19.32 21.49
CA SER A 583 9.95 -19.49 20.06
C SER A 583 8.67 -18.78 19.60
N GLU A 584 7.58 -18.92 20.36
CA GLU A 584 6.30 -18.27 20.06
C GLU A 584 6.41 -16.74 20.22
N SER A 585 7.10 -16.26 21.26
CA SER A 585 7.41 -14.84 21.43
C SER A 585 8.15 -14.29 20.20
N THR A 586 9.19 -14.99 19.76
CA THR A 586 9.99 -14.59 18.59
C THR A 586 9.15 -14.57 17.31
N GLU A 587 8.30 -15.58 17.11
CA GLU A 587 7.38 -15.64 15.98
C GLU A 587 6.39 -14.48 15.97
N ILE A 588 5.75 -14.19 17.11
CA ILE A 588 4.80 -13.08 17.26
C ILE A 588 5.48 -11.74 16.99
N CYS A 589 6.66 -11.49 17.58
CA CYS A 589 7.44 -10.29 17.31
C CYS A 589 7.75 -10.15 15.81
N ASN A 590 8.28 -11.20 15.17
CA ASN A 590 8.60 -11.18 13.74
C ASN A 590 7.36 -10.89 12.86
N ILE A 591 6.19 -11.41 13.22
CA ILE A 591 4.94 -11.14 12.49
C ILE A 591 4.54 -9.68 12.66
N ILE A 592 4.54 -9.16 13.90
CA ILE A 592 4.19 -7.77 14.20
C ILE A 592 5.15 -6.82 13.48
N ASP A 593 6.46 -7.03 13.60
CA ASP A 593 7.50 -6.23 12.96
C ASP A 593 7.33 -6.23 11.43
N SER A 594 7.18 -7.41 10.82
CA SER A 594 6.95 -7.55 9.38
C SER A 594 5.69 -6.79 8.90
N LEU A 595 4.64 -6.72 9.73
CA LEU A 595 3.42 -5.97 9.42
C LEU A 595 3.54 -4.47 9.70
N LEU A 596 4.35 -4.07 10.68
CA LEU A 596 4.65 -2.67 10.98
C LEU A 596 5.46 -1.99 9.87
N HIS A 597 6.26 -2.77 9.14
CA HIS A 597 7.06 -2.29 7.99
C HIS A 597 6.40 -2.53 6.62
N ASP A 598 5.27 -3.26 6.56
CA ASP A 598 4.61 -3.62 5.31
C ASP A 598 4.09 -2.38 4.57
N ARG A 599 4.50 -2.20 3.31
CA ARG A 599 4.11 -1.06 2.45
C ARG A 599 2.59 -0.91 2.24
N ARG A 600 1.80 -1.96 2.54
CA ARG A 600 0.33 -1.93 2.53
C ARG A 600 -0.28 -1.35 3.81
N ASN A 601 0.48 -1.32 4.90
CA ASN A 601 0.05 -0.88 6.23
C ASN A 601 0.66 0.46 6.64
N THR A 602 1.85 0.76 6.09
CA THR A 602 2.72 1.81 6.60
C THR A 602 2.82 2.97 5.62
N LEU A 603 2.47 4.17 6.08
CA LEU A 603 2.76 5.40 5.37
C LEU A 603 4.25 5.73 5.51
N TYR A 604 4.95 5.91 4.39
CA TYR A 604 6.30 6.46 4.36
C TYR A 604 6.22 7.95 4.06
N PHE A 605 6.12 8.76 5.11
CA PHE A 605 5.87 10.17 4.97
C PHE A 605 7.15 10.96 4.70
N SER A 606 7.15 11.66 3.56
CA SER A 606 8.16 12.65 3.22
C SER A 606 7.65 14.05 3.53
N TRP A 607 8.42 14.76 4.37
CA TRP A 607 8.11 16.10 4.82
C TRP A 607 8.37 17.14 3.74
N GLN A 608 7.45 18.08 3.60
CA GLN A 608 7.67 19.34 2.90
C GLN A 608 7.82 20.46 3.91
N GLN A 609 8.66 21.45 3.59
CA GLN A 609 8.86 22.60 4.46
C GLN A 609 7.52 23.29 4.75
N GLY A 610 7.26 23.56 6.02
CA GLY A 610 6.05 24.22 6.49
C GLY A 610 4.86 23.29 6.70
N ASP A 611 5.00 21.98 6.43
CA ASP A 611 4.00 21.00 6.85
C ASP A 611 3.75 21.11 8.35
N LEU A 612 2.48 20.94 8.70
CA LEU A 612 2.04 20.63 10.04
C LEU A 612 1.51 19.19 10.04
N LEU A 613 1.72 18.44 11.12
CA LEU A 613 1.22 17.07 11.22
C LEU A 613 0.73 16.81 12.64
N VAL A 614 -0.46 16.23 12.77
CA VAL A 614 -0.98 15.70 14.02
C VAL A 614 -1.15 14.20 13.90
N SER A 615 -0.51 13.47 14.80
CA SER A 615 -0.65 12.01 14.91
C SER A 615 -1.18 11.66 16.29
N ASP A 616 -2.15 10.75 16.30
CA ASP A 616 -2.59 10.04 17.49
C ASP A 616 -1.56 8.97 17.84
N ASN A 617 -0.91 9.14 18.99
CA ASN A 617 0.15 8.29 19.50
C ASN A 617 -0.39 6.98 20.10
N ILE A 618 -1.71 6.80 20.18
CA ILE A 618 -2.39 5.57 20.61
C ILE A 618 -2.78 4.75 19.38
N LEU A 619 -3.45 5.37 18.40
CA LEU A 619 -3.95 4.71 17.21
C LEU A 619 -2.83 4.17 16.30
N ALA A 620 -1.77 4.97 16.12
CA ALA A 620 -0.68 4.68 15.20
C ALA A 620 0.66 4.46 15.92
N MET A 621 1.32 3.37 15.55
CA MET A 621 2.74 3.18 15.82
C MET A 621 3.55 4.01 14.83
N HIS A 622 4.70 4.53 15.25
CA HIS A 622 5.52 5.33 14.37
C HIS A 622 7.02 5.02 14.51
N THR A 623 7.75 5.40 13.48
CA THR A 623 9.21 5.40 13.50
C THR A 623 9.81 6.40 12.51
N ARG A 624 11.13 6.40 12.37
CA ARG A 624 11.89 7.12 11.38
C ARG A 624 12.83 6.15 10.66
N SER A 625 12.85 6.20 9.34
CA SER A 625 13.87 5.49 8.56
C SER A 625 15.26 6.07 8.82
N ASP A 626 16.29 5.34 8.40
CA ASP A 626 17.64 5.88 8.31
C ASP A 626 17.70 7.07 7.34
N PHE A 627 18.74 7.90 7.48
CA PHE A 627 18.99 9.01 6.58
C PHE A 627 20.45 9.37 6.39
N THR A 628 20.72 10.13 5.33
CA THR A 628 22.07 10.66 5.07
C THR A 628 22.34 11.87 5.97
N ALA A 629 23.33 11.73 6.86
CA ALA A 629 23.77 12.78 7.77
C ALA A 629 24.24 14.05 7.03
N GLY A 630 24.10 15.21 7.66
CA GLY A 630 24.41 16.54 7.12
C GLY A 630 23.29 17.18 6.31
N SER A 631 22.16 16.48 6.11
CA SER A 631 21.00 17.03 5.40
C SER A 631 20.24 18.03 6.28
N PRO A 632 19.76 19.18 5.74
CA PRO A 632 19.00 20.15 6.50
C PRO A 632 17.64 19.57 6.90
N ARG A 633 17.55 18.93 8.05
CA ARG A 633 16.32 18.35 8.60
C ARG A 633 16.08 18.89 10.00
N GLU A 634 15.15 19.82 10.13
CA GLU A 634 14.68 20.33 11.41
C GLU A 634 13.15 20.27 11.45
N MET A 635 12.65 19.58 12.47
CA MET A 635 11.23 19.55 12.82
C MET A 635 11.06 19.96 14.27
N TRP A 636 9.99 20.65 14.58
CA TRP A 636 9.58 20.91 15.95
C TRP A 636 8.46 19.97 16.35
N ARG A 637 8.54 19.39 17.54
CA ARG A 637 7.52 18.49 18.10
C ARG A 637 7.01 19.01 19.43
N ILE A 638 5.68 19.04 19.59
CA ILE A 638 4.98 19.25 20.85
C ILE A 638 4.12 18.02 21.12
N HIS A 639 4.12 17.54 22.36
CA HIS A 639 3.15 16.56 22.83
C HIS A 639 1.96 17.25 23.46
N PHE A 640 0.77 16.66 23.34
CA PHE A 640 -0.42 17.11 24.06
C PHE A 640 -1.28 15.92 24.51
N ASP A 641 -2.21 16.22 25.42
CA ASP A 641 -3.11 15.25 26.07
C ASP A 641 -4.19 14.66 25.19
#